data_AF-A0A4Q7WVC9-F1
#
_entry.id   AF-A0A4Q7WVC9-F1
#
_cell.length_a   1.000
_cell.length_b   1.000
_cell.length_c   1.000
_cell.angle_alpha   90.00
_cell.angle_beta   90.00
_cell.angle_gamma   90.00
#
_symmetry.space_group_name_H-M   'P 1'
#
loop_
_entity.id
_entity.type
_entity.pdbx_description
1 polymer ?
#
loop_
_entity_poly.entity_id
_entity_poly.type
_entity_poly.pdbx_seq_one_letter_code
_entity_poly.pdbx_strand_id
1 'polypeptide(L)'
;MHGIPGGRATRRRARSTVLTVLTALTLVVTTAATSQAAEPPAAKRASSATKSAAPRTGSTETSRFVAGSGEDCTATAPGSKERRAGAVESCVTVTPAPVTAKTRTAAAAAAASCSITNPGNYSYERFSYCVTGINVTYVLRDSRGLEIGRGTLAVSTSADLSPTATTWNEHVTVAMTSASGDVTALSAKFRASCDAGCTATKDAPWWASTVTPAKPLTGDVTFSSPQSTGSSASFFTSYKMYVTAPGATPTDPNASWKNAREIRCDDAVGGTSGAGCAVPSVMAVVPMKATSADAGGVVAAYAWAQKNLNGAWGKKSTPLTRSTSGVANRTAATCGGFTPQTELVDADTCADFPFGEAKEGGAAGDRCVEVIPNLGNGEWDTYIFNDSRDMDPASPCVQAHVTPAEKQFAEAQLADGFKDQRVLDADKFELTISTPDAGPQASCLNDPLPQGALPNGNGWFKNTTEPVPLINQTVPSDGPGQRPTQAQACLGKKTKEGTGTRKDITGLKDAEAFQAANGFADSPVRCHLIAKVLGGKGTSRRTKFNLVPCWQVGMNTGTPSMRTYETMAEDLIKGNKPGLGTNDAIFYQVTPAYKNANSTIPVGVTMNAHIERANGTTEELFPNVYIPNTRQNTLQYNLGN
;
A
#
# COMPACT_ATOMS: atom_id res chain seq x y z
N MET A 1 1.94 37.37 -75.89
CA MET A 1 1.19 36.33 -76.62
C MET A 1 0.49 35.46 -75.60
N HIS A 2 -0.85 35.41 -75.67
CA HIS A 2 -1.84 34.61 -74.91
C HIS A 2 -1.72 34.59 -73.36
N GLY A 3 -2.73 34.88 -72.55
CA GLY A 3 -4.19 34.90 -72.78
C GLY A 3 -4.87 34.13 -71.63
N ILE A 4 -5.46 34.89 -70.69
CA ILE A 4 -6.37 34.60 -69.54
C ILE A 4 -7.59 33.71 -69.98
N PRO A 5 -8.57 33.17 -69.17
CA PRO A 5 -8.89 33.05 -67.72
C PRO A 5 -9.24 31.57 -67.32
N GLY A 6 -9.76 31.14 -66.16
CA GLY A 6 -10.37 31.72 -64.96
C GLY A 6 -11.16 30.62 -64.21
N GLY A 7 -11.70 30.93 -63.04
CA GLY A 7 -12.59 30.02 -62.30
C GLY A 7 -12.67 30.30 -60.80
N ARG A 8 -13.55 31.22 -60.40
CA ARG A 8 -13.98 31.47 -59.01
C ARG A 8 -15.23 30.64 -58.68
N ALA A 9 -15.50 30.57 -57.36
CA ALA A 9 -16.73 30.20 -56.63
C ALA A 9 -16.70 28.78 -56.03
N THR A 10 -17.12 28.50 -54.79
CA THR A 10 -18.00 29.23 -53.86
C THR A 10 -17.83 28.72 -52.42
N ARG A 11 -18.13 29.59 -51.46
CA ARG A 11 -18.32 29.32 -50.02
C ARG A 11 -19.38 28.25 -49.75
N ARG A 12 -19.19 27.41 -48.72
CA ARG A 12 -20.25 27.04 -47.76
C ARG A 12 -19.71 26.93 -46.34
N ARG A 13 -20.41 27.63 -45.45
CA ARG A 13 -20.32 27.56 -43.98
C ARG A 13 -20.92 26.25 -43.48
N ALA A 14 -20.37 25.70 -42.41
CA ALA A 14 -21.14 24.98 -41.40
C ALA A 14 -20.60 25.37 -40.02
N ARG A 15 -21.43 26.10 -39.29
CA ARG A 15 -21.38 26.30 -37.83
C ARG A 15 -22.12 25.12 -37.19
N SER A 16 -21.73 24.76 -35.95
CA SER A 16 -22.51 24.10 -34.87
C SER A 16 -21.55 23.26 -34.02
N THR A 17 -21.53 23.26 -32.68
CA THR A 17 -22.38 23.87 -31.66
C THR A 17 -21.55 23.89 -30.36
N VAL A 18 -21.47 25.02 -29.67
CA VAL A 18 -20.97 25.11 -28.28
C VAL A 18 -22.19 25.07 -27.38
N LEU A 19 -22.28 24.06 -26.51
CA LEU A 19 -23.33 23.95 -25.51
C LEU A 19 -22.79 24.51 -24.18
N THR A 20 -23.22 25.72 -23.85
CA THR A 20 -23.11 26.32 -22.52
C THR A 20 -24.25 25.80 -21.64
N VAL A 21 -23.93 25.25 -20.47
CA VAL A 21 -24.91 24.95 -19.42
C VAL A 21 -24.83 26.06 -18.37
N LEU A 22 -25.90 26.85 -18.29
CA LEU A 22 -26.26 27.68 -17.14
C LEU A 22 -26.75 26.78 -16.00
N THR A 23 -26.29 27.03 -14.78
CA THR A 23 -27.04 26.65 -13.57
C THR A 23 -27.25 27.89 -12.72
N ALA A 24 -28.53 28.18 -12.48
CA ALA A 24 -29.04 29.35 -11.82
C ALA A 24 -29.06 29.21 -10.30
N LEU A 25 -28.86 30.36 -9.64
CA LEU A 25 -29.18 30.66 -8.24
C LEU A 25 -30.64 30.31 -7.90
N THR A 26 -30.87 29.76 -6.70
CA THR A 26 -32.10 30.02 -5.91
C THR A 26 -31.74 30.23 -4.45
N LEU A 27 -32.39 31.25 -3.86
CA LEU A 27 -32.22 31.76 -2.49
C LEU A 27 -33.21 31.09 -1.50
N VAL A 28 -32.69 30.85 -0.28
CA VAL A 28 -33.27 31.08 1.07
C VAL A 28 -34.64 30.49 1.44
N VAL A 29 -34.63 29.65 2.50
CA VAL A 29 -35.59 29.74 3.62
C VAL A 29 -34.82 29.56 4.94
N THR A 30 -34.90 30.57 5.80
CA THR A 30 -34.49 30.59 7.21
C THR A 30 -35.57 29.96 8.08
N THR A 31 -35.19 29.11 9.04
CA THR A 31 -36.02 28.80 10.20
C THR A 31 -35.24 29.09 11.47
N ALA A 32 -35.82 29.94 12.30
CA ALA A 32 -35.33 30.33 13.61
C ALA A 32 -35.62 29.23 14.62
N ALA A 33 -34.64 28.89 15.46
CA ALA A 33 -34.86 28.17 16.70
C ALA A 33 -34.21 28.93 17.86
N THR A 34 -35.08 29.31 18.77
CA THR A 34 -34.95 29.98 20.08
C THR A 34 -33.71 29.63 20.90
N SER A 35 -33.05 30.68 21.39
CA SER A 35 -32.10 30.66 22.51
C SER A 35 -32.83 30.43 23.83
N GLN A 36 -32.37 29.47 24.64
CA GLN A 36 -32.53 29.50 26.10
C GLN A 36 -31.14 29.52 26.74
N ALA A 37 -30.98 30.46 27.65
CA ALA A 37 -29.82 30.62 28.50
C ALA A 37 -29.84 29.60 29.65
N ALA A 38 -28.69 29.02 29.96
CA ALA A 38 -28.39 28.38 31.24
C ALA A 38 -26.96 28.77 31.64
N GLU A 39 -26.81 29.16 32.91
CA GLU A 39 -25.59 29.62 33.59
C GLU A 39 -24.47 28.54 33.72
N PRO A 40 -23.23 28.95 34.06
CA PRO A 40 -22.01 28.21 33.75
C PRO A 40 -21.58 27.22 34.84
N PRO A 41 -20.89 26.12 34.48
CA PRO A 41 -19.98 25.46 35.38
C PRO A 41 -18.52 25.52 34.90
N ALA A 42 -17.70 26.12 35.77
CA ALA A 42 -16.31 25.83 36.10
C ALA A 42 -15.29 25.51 34.96
N ALA A 43 -14.31 26.41 34.85
CA ALA A 43 -13.07 26.25 34.11
C ALA A 43 -12.39 24.90 34.33
N LYS A 44 -12.21 24.12 33.26
CA LYS A 44 -11.23 23.04 33.17
C LYS A 44 -10.28 23.30 31.99
N ARG A 45 -8.99 23.20 32.32
CA ARG A 45 -7.81 23.34 31.47
C ARG A 45 -8.00 22.73 30.08
N ALA A 46 -7.68 23.52 29.06
CA ALA A 46 -7.54 23.05 27.69
C ALA A 46 -6.50 21.91 27.63
N SER A 47 -6.97 20.71 27.29
CA SER A 47 -6.10 19.63 26.84
C SER A 47 -5.51 20.02 25.50
N SER A 48 -4.19 20.11 25.50
CA SER A 48 -3.31 20.22 24.36
C SER A 48 -3.71 19.29 23.22
N ALA A 49 -3.72 19.85 22.02
CA ALA A 49 -3.91 19.19 20.75
C ALA A 49 -3.19 17.84 20.67
N THR A 50 -3.95 16.85 20.22
CA THR A 50 -3.51 15.52 19.82
C THR A 50 -2.36 15.65 18.83
N LYS A 51 -1.14 15.37 19.30
CA LYS A 51 0.01 15.11 18.42
C LYS A 51 -0.35 13.92 17.54
N SER A 52 -0.43 14.14 16.22
CA SER A 52 -0.36 13.06 15.24
C SER A 52 0.81 12.16 15.57
N ALA A 53 0.56 10.85 15.65
CA ALA A 53 1.59 9.84 15.76
C ALA A 53 2.56 9.99 14.57
N ALA A 54 3.85 10.08 14.87
CA ALA A 54 4.91 10.16 13.87
C ALA A 54 4.87 8.94 12.93
N PRO A 55 5.28 9.09 11.65
CA PRO A 55 5.41 7.95 10.73
C PRO A 55 6.45 6.95 11.27
N ARG A 56 6.17 5.66 11.09
CA ARG A 56 7.09 4.55 11.38
C ARG A 56 8.42 4.73 10.62
N THR A 57 9.51 4.44 11.32
CA THR A 57 10.92 4.31 10.89
C THR A 57 11.16 4.30 9.37
N GLY A 58 11.56 5.46 8.81
CA GLY A 58 12.13 5.53 7.48
C GLY A 58 13.46 4.77 7.39
N SER A 59 13.90 4.45 6.17
CA SER A 59 15.22 3.82 5.98
C SER A 59 16.32 4.82 6.35
N THR A 60 17.04 4.54 7.44
CA THR A 60 18.21 5.32 7.82
C THR A 60 19.43 4.76 7.12
N GLU A 61 20.08 5.60 6.33
CA GLU A 61 21.31 5.29 5.62
C GLU A 61 22.46 6.10 6.21
N THR A 62 23.69 5.57 6.14
CA THR A 62 24.87 6.29 6.66
C THR A 62 25.92 6.50 5.57
N SER A 63 26.77 7.51 5.77
CA SER A 63 28.03 7.63 5.03
C SER A 63 29.12 8.17 5.94
N ARG A 64 30.36 7.78 5.65
CA ARG A 64 31.51 8.30 6.38
C ARG A 64 31.71 9.77 6.05
N PHE A 65 32.04 10.56 7.07
CA PHE A 65 32.57 11.89 6.85
C PHE A 65 33.92 11.79 6.12
N VAL A 66 34.07 12.55 5.03
CA VAL A 66 35.32 12.69 4.29
C VAL A 66 35.80 14.13 4.47
N ALA A 67 36.96 14.31 5.09
CA ALA A 67 37.56 15.63 5.24
C ALA A 67 37.91 16.20 3.86
N GLY A 68 37.52 17.46 3.60
CA GLY A 68 37.78 18.13 2.32
C GLY A 68 39.15 18.82 2.24
N SER A 69 39.80 19.08 3.37
CA SER A 69 41.11 19.71 3.45
C SER A 69 42.04 18.95 4.40
N GLY A 70 43.33 18.87 4.04
CA GLY A 70 44.39 18.40 4.95
C GLY A 70 44.68 19.40 6.08
N GLU A 71 45.85 19.27 6.71
CA GLU A 71 46.35 20.31 7.62
C GLU A 71 46.72 21.55 6.80
N ASP A 72 46.14 22.70 7.14
CA ASP A 72 46.43 24.00 6.53
C ASP A 72 47.11 24.90 7.57
N CYS A 73 48.34 25.30 7.29
CA CYS A 73 49.16 26.09 8.20
C CYS A 73 49.47 27.47 7.62
N THR A 74 49.27 28.50 8.44
CA THR A 74 49.47 29.91 8.07
C THR A 74 50.33 30.63 9.11
N ALA A 75 51.20 31.53 8.65
CA ALA A 75 52.00 32.34 9.56
C ALA A 75 51.09 33.20 10.46
N THR A 76 51.37 33.23 11.76
CA THR A 76 50.64 34.09 12.71
C THR A 76 50.84 35.56 12.34
N ALA A 77 49.77 36.36 12.35
CA ALA A 77 49.83 37.76 11.97
C ALA A 77 50.83 38.58 12.82
N PRO A 78 51.63 39.48 12.22
CA PRO A 78 52.52 40.37 12.96
C PRO A 78 51.76 41.17 14.03
N GLY A 79 52.28 41.17 15.27
CA GLY A 79 51.70 41.93 16.37
C GLY A 79 50.51 41.27 17.08
N SER A 80 50.05 40.10 16.62
CA SER A 80 48.97 39.34 17.26
C SER A 80 49.37 38.84 18.66
N LYS A 81 48.39 38.49 19.49
CA LYS A 81 48.64 37.95 20.84
C LYS A 81 49.48 36.66 20.75
N GLU A 82 49.21 35.84 19.75
CA GLU A 82 49.86 34.55 19.49
C GLU A 82 51.32 34.78 19.08
N ARG A 83 51.58 35.76 18.21
CA ARG A 83 52.96 36.14 17.84
C ARG A 83 53.76 36.66 19.03
N ARG A 84 53.12 37.38 19.96
CA ARG A 84 53.74 37.84 21.22
C ARG A 84 53.96 36.70 22.21
N ALA A 85 53.12 35.67 22.17
CA ALA A 85 53.27 34.45 22.96
C ALA A 85 54.30 33.47 22.37
N GLY A 86 54.93 33.80 21.23
CA GLY A 86 55.98 33.00 20.61
C GLY A 86 55.51 32.07 19.49
N ALA A 87 54.21 32.09 19.14
CA ALA A 87 53.71 31.36 17.98
C ALA A 87 54.27 32.00 16.69
N VAL A 88 54.75 31.19 15.76
CA VAL A 88 55.12 31.65 14.41
C VAL A 88 54.14 31.20 13.35
N GLU A 89 53.37 30.15 13.62
CA GLU A 89 52.45 29.50 12.70
C GLU A 89 51.20 28.98 13.44
N SER A 90 50.07 28.98 12.74
CA SER A 90 48.83 28.33 13.17
C SER A 90 48.34 27.35 12.13
N CYS A 91 48.02 26.13 12.55
CA CYS A 91 47.55 25.05 11.69
C CYS A 91 46.11 24.65 12.02
N VAL A 92 45.32 24.36 11.00
CA VAL A 92 43.95 23.84 11.14
C VAL A 92 43.80 22.52 10.40
N THR A 93 43.13 21.57 11.03
CA THR A 93 42.85 20.25 10.43
C THR A 93 41.41 19.85 10.67
N VAL A 94 40.78 19.25 9.65
CA VAL A 94 39.43 18.69 9.74
C VAL A 94 39.51 17.16 9.77
N THR A 95 38.94 16.55 10.80
CA THR A 95 38.94 15.09 10.98
C THR A 95 37.61 14.62 11.57
N PRO A 96 37.18 13.38 11.32
CA PRO A 96 36.11 12.79 12.11
C PRO A 96 36.59 12.60 13.56
N ALA A 97 35.69 12.75 14.53
CA ALA A 97 35.99 12.46 15.92
C ALA A 97 36.47 11.02 16.11
N PRO A 98 37.51 10.76 16.92
CA PRO A 98 37.99 9.42 17.16
C PRO A 98 36.88 8.57 17.80
N VAL A 99 36.72 7.33 17.34
CA VAL A 99 35.77 6.36 17.89
C VAL A 99 36.33 5.82 19.22
N THR A 100 36.34 6.64 20.27
CA THR A 100 36.64 6.15 21.63
C THR A 100 35.39 5.53 22.24
N ALA A 101 35.53 4.32 22.74
CA ALA A 101 34.45 3.54 23.32
C ALA A 101 33.75 4.28 24.47
N LYS A 102 32.42 4.43 24.36
CA LYS A 102 31.49 4.88 25.41
C LYS A 102 31.87 6.18 26.15
N THR A 103 31.59 7.31 25.52
CA THR A 103 31.13 8.50 26.27
C THR A 103 29.92 9.09 25.57
N ARG A 104 28.74 8.90 26.18
CA ARG A 104 27.50 9.59 25.82
C ARG A 104 27.63 11.04 26.25
N THR A 105 28.12 11.90 25.37
CA THR A 105 27.80 13.33 25.41
C THR A 105 27.05 13.66 24.13
N ALA A 106 25.74 13.45 24.19
CA ALA A 106 24.83 13.95 23.19
C ALA A 106 24.78 15.48 23.31
N ALA A 107 25.58 16.17 22.50
CA ALA A 107 25.17 17.49 22.03
C ALA A 107 24.02 17.24 21.05
N ALA A 108 22.80 17.26 21.59
CA ALA A 108 21.60 16.99 20.82
C ALA A 108 21.49 17.99 19.67
N ALA A 109 21.50 17.50 18.44
CA ALA A 109 20.98 18.23 17.30
C ALA A 109 19.48 18.45 17.56
N ALA A 110 19.14 19.56 18.19
CA ALA A 110 17.76 19.94 18.44
C ALA A 110 17.19 20.53 17.14
N ALA A 111 16.89 19.68 16.15
CA ALA A 111 15.99 20.03 15.05
C ALA A 111 15.60 18.84 14.13
N ALA A 112 16.49 17.89 13.81
CA ALA A 112 16.23 16.90 12.76
C ALA A 112 15.68 15.55 13.25
N SER A 113 14.93 14.86 12.39
CA SER A 113 14.36 13.53 12.65
C SER A 113 15.40 12.40 12.76
N CYS A 114 16.61 12.58 12.23
CA CYS A 114 17.60 11.50 12.11
C CYS A 114 18.43 11.26 13.39
N SER A 115 18.47 9.99 13.81
CA SER A 115 19.24 9.53 14.99
C SER A 115 20.72 9.31 14.65
N ILE A 116 21.61 9.98 15.37
CA ILE A 116 23.06 9.81 15.17
C ILE A 116 23.59 8.72 16.11
N THR A 117 23.93 7.57 15.53
CA THR A 117 24.46 6.42 16.27
C THR A 117 25.98 6.38 16.33
N ASN A 118 26.68 6.99 15.36
CA ASN A 118 28.14 6.97 15.24
C ASN A 118 28.70 8.37 14.90
N PRO A 119 29.38 9.05 15.84
CA PRO A 119 30.09 10.30 15.55
C PRO A 119 31.04 10.17 14.34
N GLY A 120 31.19 11.24 13.56
CA GLY A 120 32.00 11.24 12.34
C GLY A 120 31.33 10.57 11.14
N ASN A 121 30.02 10.27 11.21
CA ASN A 121 29.23 9.79 10.08
C ASN A 121 28.01 10.68 9.88
N TYR A 122 27.67 10.88 8.61
CA TYR A 122 26.35 11.39 8.28
C TYR A 122 25.31 10.28 8.43
N SER A 123 24.14 10.66 8.94
CA SER A 123 22.91 9.89 8.91
C SER A 123 21.94 10.57 7.97
N TYR A 124 21.27 9.78 7.13
CA TYR A 124 20.32 10.26 6.14
C TYR A 124 19.01 9.49 6.27
N GLU A 125 17.93 10.25 6.23
CA GLU A 125 16.61 9.76 5.85
C GLU A 125 16.26 10.39 4.50
N ARG A 126 15.15 9.99 3.90
CA ARG A 126 14.78 10.52 2.58
C ARG A 126 14.57 12.03 2.58
N PHE A 127 14.11 12.57 3.71
CA PHE A 127 13.81 13.99 3.88
C PHE A 127 14.59 14.64 5.03
N SER A 128 15.69 14.05 5.49
CA SER A 128 16.55 14.69 6.48
C SER A 128 17.98 14.18 6.39
N TYR A 129 18.92 15.00 6.85
CA TYR A 129 20.30 14.59 7.02
C TYR A 129 20.92 15.26 8.24
N CYS A 130 21.84 14.56 8.90
CA CYS A 130 22.55 15.08 10.05
C CYS A 130 23.92 14.46 10.22
N VAL A 131 24.84 15.20 10.83
CA VAL A 131 26.18 14.76 11.20
C VAL A 131 26.57 15.36 12.54
N THR A 132 27.24 14.58 13.38
CA THR A 132 27.94 15.08 14.58
C THR A 132 29.38 14.56 14.59
N GLY A 133 30.23 15.18 15.40
CA GLY A 133 31.60 14.72 15.57
C GLY A 133 32.51 15.01 14.37
N ILE A 134 32.28 16.14 13.70
CA ILE A 134 33.30 16.73 12.82
C ILE A 134 34.23 17.55 13.70
N ASN A 135 35.49 17.14 13.84
CA ASN A 135 36.48 17.86 14.63
C ASN A 135 37.28 18.81 13.73
N VAL A 136 37.25 20.10 14.06
CA VAL A 136 38.14 21.12 13.52
C VAL A 136 39.16 21.46 14.61
N THR A 137 40.41 21.06 14.41
CA THR A 137 41.49 21.26 15.38
C THR A 137 42.36 22.42 14.96
N TYR A 138 42.57 23.38 15.87
CA TYR A 138 43.47 24.52 15.72
C TYR A 138 44.70 24.33 16.60
N VAL A 139 45.90 24.49 16.04
CA VAL A 139 47.18 24.32 16.74
C VAL A 139 48.06 25.55 16.52
N LEU A 140 48.70 26.04 17.58
CA LEU A 140 49.75 27.06 17.54
C LEU A 140 51.12 26.40 17.68
N ARG A 141 52.07 26.76 16.82
CA ARG A 141 53.44 26.25 16.87
C ARG A 141 54.48 27.37 17.03
N ASP A 142 55.51 27.12 17.85
CA ASP A 142 56.65 28.02 18.02
C ASP A 142 57.65 27.94 16.84
N SER A 143 58.73 28.73 16.88
CA SER A 143 59.77 28.76 15.84
C SER A 143 60.55 27.45 15.66
N ARG A 144 60.40 26.49 16.58
CA ARG A 144 60.99 25.15 16.53
C ARG A 144 59.99 24.09 16.08
N GLY A 145 58.76 24.49 15.75
CA GLY A 145 57.65 23.60 15.39
C GLY A 145 56.98 22.92 16.59
N LEU A 146 57.29 23.34 17.83
CA LEU A 146 56.68 22.79 19.04
C LEU A 146 55.26 23.34 19.21
N GLU A 147 54.30 22.46 19.51
CA GLU A 147 52.94 22.87 19.87
C GLU A 147 52.93 23.62 21.21
N ILE A 148 52.44 24.87 21.18
CA ILE A 148 52.33 25.74 22.37
C ILE A 148 50.87 26.05 22.73
N GLY A 149 49.92 25.65 21.89
CA GLY A 149 48.51 25.71 22.21
C GLY A 149 47.64 24.95 21.22
N ARG A 150 46.52 24.42 21.71
CA ARG A 150 45.56 23.64 20.91
C ARG A 150 44.14 23.89 21.35
N GLY A 151 43.23 24.04 20.39
CA GLY A 151 41.79 24.01 20.61
C GLY A 151 41.11 23.08 19.61
N THR A 152 40.15 22.29 20.07
CA THR A 152 39.33 21.43 19.20
C THR A 152 37.88 21.90 19.23
N LEU A 153 37.33 22.13 18.04
CA LEU A 153 35.92 22.45 17.83
C LEU A 153 35.20 21.22 17.28
N ALA A 154 34.12 20.80 17.92
CA ALA A 154 33.17 19.84 17.39
C ALA A 154 32.06 20.57 16.64
N VAL A 155 31.87 20.21 15.37
CA VAL A 155 30.81 20.72 14.50
C VAL A 155 29.76 19.63 14.34
N SER A 156 28.50 20.05 14.40
CA SER A 156 27.34 19.24 14.05
C SER A 156 26.40 20.03 13.16
N THR A 157 25.88 19.39 12.12
CA THR A 157 24.84 19.99 11.28
C THR A 157 23.66 19.05 11.09
N SER A 158 22.47 19.62 10.89
CA SER A 158 21.26 18.86 10.66
C SER A 158 20.23 19.67 9.88
N ALA A 159 19.50 19.03 8.97
CA ALA A 159 18.45 19.67 8.20
C ALA A 159 17.30 18.71 7.90
N ASP A 160 16.09 19.25 7.81
CA ASP A 160 14.93 18.59 7.25
C ASP A 160 14.61 19.21 5.88
N LEU A 161 14.45 18.35 4.89
CA LEU A 161 13.98 18.66 3.56
C LEU A 161 12.45 18.55 3.53
N SER A 162 11.82 19.24 2.59
CA SER A 162 10.37 19.18 2.43
C SER A 162 10.00 18.53 1.10
N PRO A 163 9.06 17.56 1.08
CA PRO A 163 8.52 17.03 -0.16
C PRO A 163 7.74 18.07 -0.95
N THR A 164 7.40 19.24 -0.36
CA THR A 164 6.59 20.30 -0.99
C THR A 164 7.23 21.68 -0.90
N ALA A 165 8.52 21.78 -0.58
CA ALA A 165 9.25 23.04 -0.62
C ALA A 165 10.69 22.84 -1.07
N THR A 166 11.20 23.80 -1.85
CA THR A 166 12.56 23.80 -2.38
C THR A 166 13.53 24.67 -1.60
N THR A 167 13.11 25.13 -0.43
CA THR A 167 13.91 25.95 0.49
C THR A 167 13.90 25.28 1.84
N TRP A 168 15.07 25.17 2.47
CA TRP A 168 15.22 24.55 3.78
C TRP A 168 16.30 25.24 4.59
N ASN A 169 16.22 25.08 5.90
CA ASN A 169 17.24 25.53 6.83
C ASN A 169 18.09 24.34 7.26
N GLU A 170 19.40 24.55 7.33
CA GLU A 170 20.32 23.65 7.98
C GLU A 170 20.84 24.29 9.27
N HIS A 171 20.59 23.60 10.36
CA HIS A 171 21.01 24.00 11.69
C HIS A 171 22.48 23.63 11.90
N VAL A 172 23.29 24.58 12.34
CA VAL A 172 24.73 24.42 12.57
C VAL A 172 25.02 24.70 14.03
N THR A 173 25.75 23.78 14.68
CA THR A 173 26.29 23.98 16.03
C THR A 173 27.79 23.73 16.04
N VAL A 174 28.52 24.61 16.71
CA VAL A 174 29.97 24.53 16.91
C VAL A 174 30.27 24.69 18.40
N ALA A 175 30.86 23.67 19.00
CA ALA A 175 31.25 23.67 20.40
C ALA A 175 32.75 23.42 20.55
N MET A 176 33.44 24.19 21.39
CA MET A 176 34.82 23.88 21.74
C MET A 176 34.86 22.74 22.76
N THR A 177 35.42 21.59 22.38
CA THR A 177 35.47 20.39 23.23
C THR A 177 36.74 20.28 24.05
N SER A 178 37.82 20.93 23.61
CA SER A 178 39.09 21.01 24.36
C SER A 178 39.83 22.30 24.03
N ALA A 179 40.61 22.77 25.01
CA ALA A 179 41.46 23.95 24.94
C ALA A 179 42.68 23.74 25.85
N SER A 180 43.88 24.09 25.39
CA SER A 180 45.13 23.90 26.12
C SER A 180 46.22 24.86 25.67
N GLY A 181 47.21 25.08 26.55
CA GLY A 181 48.30 26.03 26.31
C GLY A 181 47.77 27.43 26.10
N ASP A 182 48.28 28.11 25.08
CA ASP A 182 47.90 29.50 24.76
C ASP A 182 46.53 29.65 24.09
N VAL A 183 45.88 28.54 23.70
CA VAL A 183 44.55 28.54 23.09
C VAL A 183 43.50 28.31 24.18
N THR A 184 42.87 29.39 24.63
CA THR A 184 41.75 29.36 25.62
C THR A 184 40.39 29.70 25.01
N ALA A 185 40.40 30.28 23.81
CA ALA A 185 39.22 30.64 23.01
C ALA A 185 39.62 30.68 21.54
N LEU A 186 38.65 30.54 20.64
CA LEU A 186 38.84 30.65 19.19
C LEU A 186 37.77 31.57 18.60
N SER A 187 38.12 32.31 17.55
CA SER A 187 37.15 32.98 16.69
C SER A 187 36.76 32.03 15.56
N ALA A 188 35.46 31.85 15.36
CA ALA A 188 34.92 31.01 14.30
C ALA A 188 33.99 31.80 13.38
N LYS A 189 34.17 31.62 12.08
CA LYS A 189 33.22 32.01 11.03
C LYS A 189 32.87 30.79 10.20
N PHE A 190 31.60 30.67 9.82
CA PHE A 190 31.08 29.56 9.03
C PHE A 190 30.44 30.09 7.75
N ARG A 191 30.69 29.41 6.64
CA ARG A 191 30.11 29.69 5.33
C ARG A 191 29.61 28.40 4.69
N ALA A 192 28.34 28.38 4.33
CA ALA A 192 27.72 27.35 3.54
C ALA A 192 27.63 27.78 2.06
N SER A 193 27.75 26.82 1.17
CA SER A 193 27.47 26.97 -0.26
C SER A 193 26.91 25.66 -0.80
N CYS A 194 26.52 25.62 -2.06
CA CYS A 194 26.12 24.39 -2.74
C CYS A 194 26.54 24.43 -4.20
N ASP A 195 26.55 23.27 -4.85
CA ASP A 195 26.87 23.15 -6.26
C ASP A 195 25.74 23.74 -7.15
N ALA A 196 25.95 23.75 -8.47
CA ALA A 196 25.02 24.32 -9.43
C ALA A 196 23.59 23.74 -9.27
N GLY A 197 22.59 24.61 -9.40
CA GLY A 197 21.18 24.25 -9.15
C GLY A 197 20.70 24.55 -7.73
N CYS A 198 21.57 25.01 -6.84
CA CYS A 198 21.22 25.48 -5.49
C CYS A 198 21.93 26.81 -5.17
N THR A 199 21.29 27.60 -4.29
CA THR A 199 21.85 28.83 -3.73
C THR A 199 21.76 28.80 -2.20
N ALA A 200 22.85 29.10 -1.50
CA ALA A 200 22.82 29.40 -0.07
C ALA A 200 22.34 30.85 0.13
N THR A 201 21.04 31.04 0.33
CA THR A 201 20.40 32.36 0.49
C THR A 201 20.74 33.03 1.81
N LYS A 202 21.04 32.24 2.84
CA LYS A 202 21.71 32.67 4.07
C LYS A 202 22.94 31.79 4.26
N ASP A 203 24.10 32.30 3.86
CA ASP A 203 25.34 31.54 3.79
C ASP A 203 26.09 31.42 5.12
N ALA A 204 25.76 32.23 6.13
CA ALA A 204 26.39 32.20 7.44
C ALA A 204 25.36 32.20 8.57
N PRO A 205 25.48 31.29 9.54
CA PRO A 205 24.65 31.29 10.73
C PRO A 205 25.10 32.36 11.74
N TRP A 206 26.38 32.74 11.72
CA TRP A 206 27.00 33.82 12.48
C TRP A 206 28.22 34.37 11.74
N TRP A 207 28.57 35.62 12.01
CA TRP A 207 29.72 36.31 11.41
C TRP A 207 30.79 36.58 12.47
N ALA A 208 31.91 35.83 12.41
CA ALA A 208 33.08 35.94 13.30
C ALA A 208 32.74 36.05 14.79
N SER A 209 32.58 34.92 15.46
CA SER A 209 32.18 34.86 16.88
C SER A 209 33.14 34.04 17.72
N THR A 210 33.39 34.50 18.95
CA THR A 210 34.24 33.79 19.91
C THR A 210 33.55 32.55 20.45
N VAL A 211 34.22 31.41 20.33
CA VAL A 211 33.87 30.11 20.90
C VAL A 211 34.79 29.84 22.09
N THR A 212 34.18 29.43 23.20
CA THR A 212 34.88 28.94 24.40
C THR A 212 34.24 27.61 24.82
N PRO A 213 34.86 26.84 25.72
CA PRO A 213 34.25 25.58 26.20
C PRO A 213 32.86 25.77 26.84
N ALA A 214 32.58 26.96 27.38
CA ALA A 214 31.30 27.29 28.02
C ALA A 214 30.28 27.95 27.06
N LYS A 215 30.68 28.33 25.84
CA LYS A 215 29.84 29.10 24.91
C LYS A 215 29.89 28.51 23.50
N PRO A 216 29.01 27.53 23.18
CA PRO A 216 28.84 27.05 21.83
C PRO A 216 28.20 28.13 20.94
N LEU A 217 28.43 28.03 19.63
CA LEU A 217 27.74 28.82 18.61
C LEU A 217 26.68 27.97 17.93
N THR A 218 25.51 28.55 17.72
CA THR A 218 24.36 27.88 17.14
C THR A 218 23.60 28.85 16.25
N GLY A 219 23.04 28.36 15.14
CA GLY A 219 22.29 29.15 14.18
C GLY A 219 22.12 28.42 12.86
N ASP A 220 21.29 28.99 11.97
CA ASP A 220 20.91 28.33 10.73
C ASP A 220 21.55 28.98 9.50
N VAL A 221 21.88 28.15 8.51
CA VAL A 221 22.05 28.56 7.11
C VAL A 221 20.80 28.17 6.33
N THR A 222 20.53 28.88 5.23
CA THR A 222 19.34 28.64 4.40
C THR A 222 19.78 28.36 2.97
N PHE A 223 19.22 27.31 2.39
CA PHE A 223 19.42 26.93 1.00
C PHE A 223 18.11 27.02 0.22
N SER A 224 18.22 27.28 -1.08
CA SER A 224 17.09 27.33 -2.01
C SER A 224 17.49 26.72 -3.36
N SER A 225 16.63 25.88 -3.92
CA SER A 225 16.78 25.29 -5.25
C SER A 225 15.45 25.36 -6.01
N PRO A 226 15.02 26.55 -6.48
CA PRO A 226 13.76 26.70 -7.21
C PRO A 226 13.74 25.79 -8.45
N GLN A 227 12.61 25.10 -8.66
CA GLN A 227 12.40 24.21 -9.80
C GLN A 227 11.17 24.65 -10.58
N SER A 228 11.24 24.54 -11.90
CA SER A 228 10.11 24.68 -12.79
C SER A 228 9.47 23.32 -13.06
N THR A 229 8.18 23.28 -13.39
CA THR A 229 7.47 22.04 -13.68
C THR A 229 8.21 21.15 -14.68
N GLY A 230 8.43 19.89 -14.29
CA GLY A 230 9.18 18.90 -15.04
C GLY A 230 10.70 18.94 -14.85
N SER A 231 11.27 19.93 -14.14
CA SER A 231 12.71 20.03 -13.92
C SER A 231 13.17 19.33 -12.64
N SER A 232 14.47 19.00 -12.61
CA SER A 232 15.16 18.52 -11.41
C SER A 232 16.60 19.02 -11.38
N ALA A 233 17.14 19.19 -10.17
CA ALA A 233 18.55 19.49 -9.95
C ALA A 233 19.06 18.66 -8.76
N SER A 234 20.23 18.04 -8.94
CA SER A 234 20.97 17.35 -7.88
C SER A 234 22.25 18.11 -7.59
N PHE A 235 22.57 18.30 -6.31
CA PHE A 235 23.73 19.07 -5.88
C PHE A 235 24.21 18.61 -4.49
N PHE A 236 25.47 18.91 -4.17
CA PHE A 236 25.98 18.76 -2.81
C PHE A 236 25.98 20.10 -2.08
N THR A 237 25.66 20.09 -0.79
CA THR A 237 25.97 21.21 0.11
C THR A 237 27.45 21.15 0.52
N SER A 238 28.07 22.31 0.67
CA SER A 238 29.49 22.49 0.92
C SER A 238 29.69 23.51 2.03
N TYR A 239 30.74 23.33 2.82
CA TYR A 239 30.96 24.10 4.03
C TYR A 239 32.43 24.53 4.12
N LYS A 240 32.61 25.76 4.57
CA LYS A 240 33.90 26.38 4.86
C LYS A 240 33.85 26.98 6.25
N MET A 241 34.86 26.69 7.05
CA MET A 241 35.02 27.27 8.38
C MET A 241 36.36 28.00 8.45
N TYR A 242 36.35 29.12 9.13
CA TYR A 242 37.49 29.99 9.35
C TYR A 242 37.73 30.01 10.85
N VAL A 243 38.82 29.40 11.29
CA VAL A 243 39.15 29.27 12.71
C VAL A 243 40.45 30.00 12.98
N THR A 244 40.39 31.00 13.86
CA THR A 244 41.57 31.78 14.25
C THR A 244 41.59 32.02 15.75
N ALA A 245 42.71 32.51 16.25
CA ALA A 245 42.75 33.06 17.58
C ALA A 245 41.90 34.35 17.69
N PRO A 246 41.36 34.69 18.88
CA PRO A 246 40.51 35.86 19.06
C PRO A 246 41.20 37.17 18.63
N GLY A 247 40.52 37.96 17.78
CA GLY A 247 41.04 39.24 17.28
C GLY A 247 41.91 39.14 16.02
N ALA A 248 42.23 37.93 15.54
CA ALA A 248 42.88 37.73 14.25
C ALA A 248 41.86 37.61 13.10
N THR A 249 42.16 38.20 11.95
CA THR A 249 41.31 38.15 10.76
C THR A 249 41.82 37.09 9.78
N PRO A 250 41.13 35.96 9.59
CA PRO A 250 41.45 35.02 8.52
C PRO A 250 40.97 35.57 7.17
N THR A 251 41.86 35.58 6.17
CA THR A 251 41.52 35.91 4.78
C THR A 251 40.99 34.70 4.01
N ASP A 252 41.44 33.50 4.38
CA ASP A 252 41.13 32.25 3.68
C ASP A 252 40.49 31.19 4.61
N PRO A 253 39.61 30.32 4.08
CA PRO A 253 39.04 29.22 4.85
C PRO A 253 40.12 28.16 5.11
N ASN A 254 40.31 27.80 6.37
CA ASN A 254 41.32 26.82 6.79
C ASN A 254 40.70 25.46 7.22
N ALA A 255 39.39 25.32 7.03
CA ALA A 255 38.67 24.05 7.17
C ALA A 255 37.56 23.99 6.11
N SER A 256 37.48 22.88 5.35
CA SER A 256 36.40 22.69 4.38
C SER A 256 35.97 21.23 4.24
N TRP A 257 34.69 21.02 3.94
CA TRP A 257 34.10 19.70 3.67
C TRP A 257 32.83 19.84 2.82
N LYS A 258 32.33 18.72 2.30
CA LYS A 258 31.04 18.64 1.61
C LYS A 258 30.15 17.60 2.29
N ASN A 259 28.84 17.76 2.11
CA ASN A 259 27.90 16.66 2.35
C ASN A 259 28.26 15.50 1.41
N ALA A 260 28.22 14.27 1.94
CA ALA A 260 28.66 13.09 1.20
C ALA A 260 27.59 12.52 0.26
N ARG A 261 26.35 13.01 0.31
CA ARG A 261 25.25 12.61 -0.57
C ARG A 261 24.61 13.83 -1.21
N GLU A 262 24.14 13.64 -2.44
CA GLU A 262 23.39 14.66 -3.16
C GLU A 262 22.03 14.91 -2.51
N ILE A 263 21.59 16.15 -2.60
CA ILE A 263 20.19 16.54 -2.42
C ILE A 263 19.64 16.77 -3.82
N ARG A 264 18.46 16.20 -4.10
CA ARG A 264 17.71 16.47 -5.32
C ARG A 264 16.51 17.33 -4.98
N CYS A 265 16.37 18.46 -5.64
CA CYS A 265 15.12 19.21 -5.67
C CYS A 265 14.51 19.10 -7.06
N ASP A 266 13.21 18.86 -7.14
CA ASP A 266 12.52 18.63 -8.41
C ASP A 266 11.09 19.18 -8.38
N ASP A 267 10.48 19.31 -9.55
CA ASP A 267 9.04 19.49 -9.78
C ASP A 267 8.57 18.49 -10.86
N ALA A 268 9.14 17.28 -10.82
CA ALA A 268 9.06 16.29 -11.91
C ALA A 268 8.26 15.03 -11.56
N VAL A 269 7.69 14.94 -10.35
CA VAL A 269 6.90 13.76 -9.93
C VAL A 269 5.65 13.58 -10.79
N GLY A 270 5.06 14.69 -11.26
CA GLY A 270 3.82 14.74 -12.06
C GLY A 270 2.56 14.99 -11.24
N GLY A 271 1.41 15.07 -11.93
CA GLY A 271 0.10 15.26 -11.29
C GLY A 271 -0.06 16.62 -10.59
N THR A 272 -0.58 16.60 -9.37
CA THR A 272 -0.75 17.80 -8.51
C THR A 272 0.40 17.98 -7.52
N SER A 273 1.49 17.22 -7.65
CA SER A 273 2.68 17.39 -6.83
C SER A 273 3.33 18.73 -7.13
N GLY A 274 3.65 19.49 -6.08
CA GLY A 274 4.48 20.68 -6.20
C GLY A 274 5.98 20.36 -6.13
N ALA A 275 6.80 21.40 -6.28
CA ALA A 275 8.24 21.32 -6.15
C ALA A 275 8.68 20.98 -4.72
N GLY A 276 9.77 20.24 -4.57
CA GLY A 276 10.28 19.80 -3.27
C GLY A 276 11.63 19.11 -3.36
N CYS A 277 12.21 18.72 -2.22
CA CYS A 277 13.54 18.14 -2.14
C CYS A 277 13.57 16.81 -1.40
N ALA A 278 14.51 15.94 -1.76
CA ALA A 278 14.78 14.66 -1.12
C ALA A 278 16.26 14.28 -1.26
N VAL A 279 16.71 13.31 -0.46
CA VAL A 279 18.00 12.63 -0.64
C VAL A 279 17.77 11.40 -1.52
N PRO A 280 18.04 11.45 -2.84
CA PRO A 280 17.62 10.40 -3.79
C PRO A 280 18.30 9.04 -3.54
N SER A 281 19.47 9.03 -2.90
CA SER A 281 20.21 7.80 -2.56
C SER A 281 19.59 7.03 -1.38
N VAL A 282 18.63 7.61 -0.65
CA VAL A 282 17.81 6.90 0.33
C VAL A 282 16.55 6.42 -0.37
N MET A 283 16.38 5.10 -0.48
CA MET A 283 15.27 4.50 -1.22
C MET A 283 13.91 4.97 -0.70
N ALA A 284 13.00 5.29 -1.62
CA ALA A 284 11.63 5.67 -1.27
C ALA A 284 10.88 4.52 -0.62
N VAL A 285 10.02 4.83 0.35
CA VAL A 285 9.10 3.86 0.97
C VAL A 285 7.68 4.35 0.71
N VAL A 286 7.03 3.76 -0.29
CA VAL A 286 5.66 4.07 -0.71
C VAL A 286 4.70 3.23 0.14
N PRO A 287 3.89 3.84 1.02
CA PRO A 287 2.93 3.11 1.83
C PRO A 287 1.61 2.92 1.10
N MET A 288 1.01 1.74 1.24
CA MET A 288 -0.40 1.48 0.96
C MET A 288 -1.07 0.88 2.18
N LYS A 289 -2.30 1.30 2.46
CA LYS A 289 -3.07 0.83 3.60
C LYS A 289 -4.52 0.60 3.22
N ALA A 290 -5.10 -0.49 3.72
CA ALA A 290 -6.53 -0.72 3.69
C ALA A 290 -7.01 -1.08 5.09
N THR A 291 -8.16 -0.54 5.48
CA THR A 291 -8.95 -0.96 6.64
C THR A 291 -10.13 -1.84 6.18
N SER A 292 -10.87 -2.43 7.12
CA SER A 292 -12.07 -3.22 6.83
C SER A 292 -13.26 -2.40 6.28
N ALA A 293 -13.16 -1.07 6.25
CA ALA A 293 -14.17 -0.19 5.69
C ALA A 293 -13.80 0.32 4.29
N ASP A 294 -12.56 0.13 3.86
CA ASP A 294 -12.04 0.65 2.61
C ASP A 294 -12.32 -0.29 1.43
N ALA A 295 -12.30 0.27 0.22
CA ALA A 295 -12.27 -0.49 -1.03
C ALA A 295 -10.86 -1.07 -1.26
N GLY A 296 -10.39 -1.92 -0.34
CA GLY A 296 -9.00 -2.37 -0.25
C GLY A 296 -8.60 -3.57 -1.10
N GLY A 297 -9.46 -4.09 -1.98
CA GLY A 297 -9.21 -5.37 -2.68
C GLY A 297 -7.88 -5.42 -3.43
N VAL A 298 -7.54 -4.36 -4.16
CA VAL A 298 -6.24 -4.28 -4.87
C VAL A 298 -5.06 -4.23 -3.90
N VAL A 299 -5.18 -3.48 -2.79
CA VAL A 299 -4.14 -3.42 -1.75
C VAL A 299 -3.89 -4.82 -1.16
N ALA A 300 -4.97 -5.56 -0.91
CA ALA A 300 -4.89 -6.94 -0.43
C ALA A 300 -4.25 -7.90 -1.44
N ALA A 301 -4.63 -7.80 -2.72
CA ALA A 301 -4.00 -8.61 -3.77
C ALA A 301 -2.49 -8.34 -3.89
N TYR A 302 -2.06 -7.09 -3.73
CA TYR A 302 -0.63 -6.74 -3.73
C TYR A 302 0.09 -7.30 -2.49
N ALA A 303 -0.53 -7.23 -1.30
CA ALA A 303 0.00 -7.82 -0.08
C ALA A 303 0.16 -9.34 -0.22
N TRP A 304 -0.86 -10.01 -0.77
CA TRP A 304 -0.83 -11.43 -1.05
C TRP A 304 0.28 -11.78 -2.03
N ALA A 305 0.46 -11.01 -3.12
CA ALA A 305 1.51 -11.25 -4.09
C ALA A 305 2.92 -11.10 -3.47
N GLN A 306 3.12 -10.08 -2.63
CA GLN A 306 4.37 -9.89 -1.87
C GLN A 306 4.68 -11.06 -0.93
N LYS A 307 3.65 -11.71 -0.38
CA LYS A 307 3.78 -12.83 0.57
C LYS A 307 4.02 -14.15 -0.15
N ASN A 308 3.33 -14.39 -1.27
CA ASN A 308 3.20 -15.74 -1.85
C ASN A 308 3.99 -15.97 -3.14
N LEU A 309 4.42 -14.93 -3.86
CA LEU A 309 5.23 -15.08 -5.08
C LEU A 309 6.72 -14.94 -4.77
N ASN A 310 7.55 -15.74 -5.45
CA ASN A 310 9.00 -15.76 -5.32
C ASN A 310 9.66 -14.41 -5.64
N GLY A 311 9.06 -13.64 -6.56
CA GLY A 311 9.55 -12.31 -6.90
C GLY A 311 9.45 -11.31 -5.73
N ALA A 312 8.49 -11.53 -4.82
CA ALA A 312 8.24 -10.70 -3.64
C ALA A 312 8.36 -9.19 -3.92
N TRP A 313 7.85 -8.76 -5.07
CA TRP A 313 8.12 -7.44 -5.64
C TRP A 313 7.64 -6.30 -4.73
N GLY A 314 8.44 -5.25 -4.62
CA GLY A 314 8.16 -4.12 -3.74
C GLY A 314 8.68 -4.28 -2.31
N LYS A 315 9.26 -5.42 -1.93
CA LYS A 315 10.03 -5.52 -0.66
C LYS A 315 11.40 -4.86 -0.81
N LYS A 316 12.04 -4.48 0.31
CA LYS A 316 13.39 -3.89 0.31
C LYS A 316 14.44 -4.72 -0.46
N SER A 317 14.36 -6.04 -0.45
CA SER A 317 15.27 -6.95 -1.18
C SER A 317 15.01 -7.00 -2.69
N THR A 318 13.79 -6.68 -3.11
CA THR A 318 13.25 -6.82 -4.47
C THR A 318 12.38 -5.60 -4.79
N PRO A 319 12.96 -4.37 -4.75
CA PRO A 319 12.19 -3.14 -4.89
C PRO A 319 11.60 -3.01 -6.29
N LEU A 320 10.54 -2.22 -6.40
CA LEU A 320 9.97 -1.83 -7.68
C LEU A 320 10.74 -0.61 -8.23
N THR A 321 10.73 -0.45 -9.55
CA THR A 321 11.32 0.70 -10.23
C THR A 321 10.21 1.50 -10.91
N ARG A 322 10.03 2.77 -10.54
CA ARG A 322 8.96 3.61 -11.13
C ARG A 322 9.18 3.75 -12.63
N SER A 323 8.12 3.57 -13.40
CA SER A 323 8.14 3.72 -14.86
C SER A 323 6.86 4.40 -15.34
N THR A 324 6.99 5.61 -15.84
CA THR A 324 5.90 6.47 -16.32
C THR A 324 5.64 6.31 -17.82
N SER A 325 6.63 5.84 -18.57
CA SER A 325 6.48 5.52 -20.00
C SER A 325 5.99 4.09 -20.19
N GLY A 326 5.06 3.88 -21.13
CA GLY A 326 4.58 2.53 -21.49
C GLY A 326 3.64 1.86 -20.47
N VAL A 327 3.11 2.61 -19.49
CA VAL A 327 2.20 2.11 -18.44
C VAL A 327 1.01 1.35 -19.04
N ALA A 328 0.31 1.96 -19.99
CA ALA A 328 -0.84 1.34 -20.65
C ALA A 328 -0.51 0.02 -21.33
N ASN A 329 0.69 -0.10 -21.93
CA ASN A 329 1.12 -1.35 -22.59
C ASN A 329 1.42 -2.45 -21.56
N ARG A 330 2.07 -2.11 -20.43
CA ARG A 330 2.34 -3.08 -19.35
C ARG A 330 1.04 -3.56 -18.68
N THR A 331 0.13 -2.64 -18.37
CA THR A 331 -1.19 -3.01 -17.84
C THR A 331 -1.98 -3.85 -18.84
N ALA A 332 -1.98 -3.49 -20.12
CA ALA A 332 -2.66 -4.27 -21.16
C ALA A 332 -2.04 -5.66 -21.37
N ALA A 333 -0.72 -5.80 -21.24
CA ALA A 333 -0.05 -7.10 -21.32
C ALA A 333 -0.41 -8.00 -20.13
N THR A 334 -0.38 -7.45 -18.91
CA THR A 334 -0.71 -8.20 -17.69
C THR A 334 -2.18 -8.54 -17.62
N CYS A 335 -3.07 -7.63 -18.01
CA CYS A 335 -4.52 -7.89 -18.09
C CYS A 335 -4.95 -8.52 -19.42
N GLY A 336 -4.01 -8.92 -20.28
CA GLY A 336 -4.31 -9.62 -21.52
C GLY A 336 -4.95 -10.98 -21.24
N GLY A 337 -6.04 -11.30 -21.95
CA GLY A 337 -6.78 -12.55 -21.74
C GLY A 337 -7.71 -12.57 -20.52
N PHE A 338 -7.76 -11.50 -19.73
CA PHE A 338 -8.64 -11.39 -18.56
C PHE A 338 -10.11 -11.59 -18.94
N THR A 339 -10.78 -12.52 -18.25
CA THR A 339 -12.21 -12.80 -18.44
C THR A 339 -12.98 -12.36 -17.21
N PRO A 340 -13.83 -11.32 -17.31
CA PRO A 340 -14.61 -10.83 -16.17
C PRO A 340 -15.49 -11.92 -15.54
N GLN A 341 -15.42 -12.03 -14.22
CA GLN A 341 -16.17 -12.92 -13.36
C GLN A 341 -17.29 -12.17 -12.66
N THR A 342 -18.22 -11.63 -13.44
CA THR A 342 -19.33 -10.79 -12.94
C THR A 342 -20.31 -11.53 -12.01
N GLU A 343 -20.22 -12.87 -11.93
CA GLU A 343 -20.93 -13.69 -10.94
C GLU A 343 -20.25 -13.68 -9.56
N LEU A 344 -18.96 -13.33 -9.50
CA LEU A 344 -18.12 -13.36 -8.31
C LEU A 344 -17.75 -11.95 -7.83
N VAL A 345 -17.51 -11.03 -8.75
CA VAL A 345 -17.10 -9.65 -8.49
C VAL A 345 -18.00 -8.70 -9.27
N ASP A 346 -18.65 -7.77 -8.57
CA ASP A 346 -19.56 -6.80 -9.18
C ASP A 346 -18.78 -5.84 -10.10
N ALA A 347 -19.21 -5.71 -11.36
CA ALA A 347 -18.52 -4.90 -12.37
C ALA A 347 -17.00 -5.22 -12.48
N ASP A 348 -16.67 -6.51 -12.48
CA ASP A 348 -15.31 -7.03 -12.41
C ASP A 348 -14.33 -6.40 -13.43
N THR A 349 -13.18 -5.98 -12.92
CA THR A 349 -12.06 -5.38 -13.65
C THR A 349 -10.74 -6.01 -13.24
N CYS A 350 -9.74 -5.90 -14.11
CA CYS A 350 -8.39 -6.38 -13.82
C CYS A 350 -7.53 -5.30 -13.13
N ALA A 351 -6.89 -5.69 -12.02
CA ALA A 351 -5.74 -5.00 -11.44
C ALA A 351 -4.49 -5.89 -11.54
N ASP A 352 -3.38 -5.31 -12.01
CA ASP A 352 -2.12 -5.98 -12.27
C ASP A 352 -1.10 -5.77 -11.15
N PHE A 353 -0.38 -6.82 -10.76
CA PHE A 353 0.80 -6.72 -9.88
C PHE A 353 1.96 -7.58 -10.37
N PRO A 354 3.21 -7.07 -10.46
CA PRO A 354 3.58 -5.66 -10.34
C PRO A 354 2.80 -4.78 -11.31
N PHE A 355 2.35 -3.62 -10.84
CA PHE A 355 1.46 -2.73 -11.57
C PHE A 355 2.18 -2.02 -12.72
N GLY A 356 1.42 -1.56 -13.71
CA GLY A 356 1.94 -0.90 -14.91
C GLY A 356 2.82 0.33 -14.66
N GLU A 357 2.68 1.04 -13.54
CA GLU A 357 3.59 2.14 -13.16
C GLU A 357 4.95 1.68 -12.59
N ALA A 358 5.22 0.38 -12.58
CA ALA A 358 6.52 -0.21 -12.29
C ALA A 358 7.12 -0.90 -13.52
N LYS A 359 8.46 -0.83 -13.66
CA LYS A 359 9.20 -1.48 -14.75
C LYS A 359 9.08 -3.00 -14.73
N GLU A 360 8.90 -3.57 -13.54
CA GLU A 360 8.76 -5.00 -13.29
C GLU A 360 7.37 -5.54 -13.69
N GLY A 361 6.41 -4.66 -13.99
CA GLY A 361 5.08 -5.03 -14.50
C GLY A 361 5.10 -5.38 -15.99
N GLY A 362 3.96 -5.85 -16.51
CA GLY A 362 3.81 -6.14 -17.94
C GLY A 362 4.18 -7.56 -18.37
N ALA A 363 4.22 -8.51 -17.43
CA ALA A 363 4.24 -9.92 -17.78
C ALA A 363 2.94 -10.31 -18.52
N ALA A 364 2.97 -11.32 -19.38
CA ALA A 364 1.78 -11.78 -20.08
C ALA A 364 0.76 -12.39 -19.12
N GLY A 365 -0.52 -12.05 -19.27
CA GLY A 365 -1.60 -12.46 -18.37
C GLY A 365 -1.74 -13.98 -18.19
N ASP A 366 -1.48 -14.77 -19.23
CA ASP A 366 -1.50 -16.24 -19.20
C ASP A 366 -0.41 -16.88 -18.30
N ARG A 367 0.53 -16.07 -17.81
CA ARG A 367 1.56 -16.48 -16.84
C ARG A 367 1.26 -15.99 -15.42
N CYS A 368 0.24 -15.16 -15.24
CA CYS A 368 -0.10 -14.59 -13.95
C CYS A 368 -0.97 -15.56 -13.14
N VAL A 369 -0.91 -15.41 -11.81
CA VAL A 369 -1.92 -16.01 -10.94
C VAL A 369 -3.16 -15.11 -10.97
N GLU A 370 -4.29 -15.66 -11.38
CA GLU A 370 -5.58 -14.97 -11.24
C GLU A 370 -6.05 -15.09 -9.79
N VAL A 371 -6.47 -13.98 -9.17
CA VAL A 371 -6.95 -13.96 -7.79
C VAL A 371 -8.20 -13.11 -7.61
N ILE A 372 -9.03 -13.44 -6.63
CA ILE A 372 -10.13 -12.59 -6.17
C ILE A 372 -9.86 -12.22 -4.70
N PRO A 373 -9.45 -10.99 -4.39
CA PRO A 373 -9.41 -10.52 -3.02
C PRO A 373 -10.84 -10.38 -2.49
N ASN A 374 -11.04 -10.73 -1.22
CA ASN A 374 -12.35 -10.69 -0.59
C ASN A 374 -12.19 -10.33 0.88
N LEU A 375 -12.94 -9.34 1.33
CA LEU A 375 -12.93 -8.94 2.72
C LEU A 375 -13.84 -9.87 3.55
N GLY A 376 -13.24 -10.86 4.21
CA GLY A 376 -13.88 -11.76 5.17
C GLY A 376 -13.71 -11.25 6.61
N ASN A 377 -14.82 -10.98 7.32
CA ASN A 377 -14.85 -10.74 8.78
C ASN A 377 -13.77 -9.83 9.41
N GLY A 378 -13.27 -8.86 8.64
CA GLY A 378 -12.29 -7.87 9.10
C GLY A 378 -10.90 -8.07 8.52
N GLU A 379 -10.59 -9.21 7.89
CA GLU A 379 -9.34 -9.51 7.18
C GLU A 379 -9.59 -9.66 5.68
N TRP A 380 -8.53 -9.50 4.89
CA TRP A 380 -8.58 -9.77 3.46
C TRP A 380 -8.11 -11.20 3.17
N ASP A 381 -9.04 -12.03 2.71
CA ASP A 381 -8.72 -13.32 2.10
C ASP A 381 -8.45 -13.13 0.61
N THR A 382 -7.60 -13.96 0.02
CA THR A 382 -7.35 -13.95 -1.43
C THR A 382 -7.61 -15.32 -2.02
N TYR A 383 -8.60 -15.40 -2.90
CA TYR A 383 -9.03 -16.63 -3.56
C TYR A 383 -8.24 -16.80 -4.84
N ILE A 384 -7.60 -17.94 -5.05
CA ILE A 384 -6.88 -18.23 -6.29
C ILE A 384 -7.88 -18.67 -7.37
N PHE A 385 -8.02 -17.88 -8.41
CA PHE A 385 -8.97 -18.06 -9.50
C PHE A 385 -8.30 -18.81 -10.68
N ASN A 386 -7.81 -20.03 -10.45
CA ASN A 386 -7.39 -20.92 -11.55
C ASN A 386 -7.63 -22.39 -11.16
N ASP A 387 -7.89 -23.27 -12.13
CA ASP A 387 -8.04 -24.72 -11.91
C ASP A 387 -6.73 -25.40 -11.47
N SER A 388 -5.67 -24.63 -11.20
CA SER A 388 -4.43 -25.16 -10.66
C SER A 388 -4.60 -25.43 -9.17
N ARG A 389 -4.57 -26.71 -8.85
CA ARG A 389 -4.53 -27.26 -7.50
C ARG A 389 -3.32 -26.73 -6.71
N ASP A 390 -2.30 -26.27 -7.42
CA ASP A 390 -1.05 -25.72 -6.93
C ASP A 390 -0.81 -24.37 -7.65
N MET A 391 -0.88 -23.27 -6.92
CA MET A 391 -0.38 -21.97 -7.40
C MET A 391 1.13 -22.12 -7.61
N ASP A 392 1.65 -21.72 -8.78
CA ASP A 392 3.09 -21.65 -9.01
C ASP A 392 3.67 -20.37 -8.35
N PRO A 393 4.46 -20.48 -7.27
CA PRO A 393 5.09 -19.31 -6.66
C PRO A 393 6.06 -18.59 -7.60
N ALA A 394 6.51 -19.24 -8.69
CA ALA A 394 7.36 -18.64 -9.72
C ALA A 394 6.59 -17.79 -10.74
N SER A 395 5.26 -17.73 -10.68
CA SER A 395 4.47 -16.81 -11.49
C SER A 395 4.98 -15.37 -11.31
N PRO A 396 5.23 -14.64 -12.41
CA PRO A 396 5.85 -13.30 -12.35
C PRO A 396 4.87 -12.20 -11.92
N CYS A 397 3.57 -12.49 -11.91
CA CYS A 397 2.51 -11.50 -11.75
C CYS A 397 1.22 -12.08 -11.17
N VAL A 398 0.34 -11.17 -10.77
CA VAL A 398 -1.04 -11.41 -10.37
C VAL A 398 -1.99 -10.62 -11.28
N GLN A 399 -3.08 -11.27 -11.69
CA GLN A 399 -4.28 -10.65 -12.25
C GLN A 399 -5.38 -10.70 -11.18
N ALA A 400 -5.67 -9.56 -10.55
CA ALA A 400 -6.70 -9.49 -9.53
C ALA A 400 -8.05 -9.08 -10.13
N HIS A 401 -9.08 -9.87 -9.86
CA HIS A 401 -10.49 -9.58 -10.11
C HIS A 401 -11.02 -8.63 -9.04
N VAL A 402 -11.22 -7.36 -9.40
CA VAL A 402 -11.58 -6.30 -8.45
C VAL A 402 -12.65 -5.39 -9.02
N THR A 403 -13.39 -4.73 -8.15
CA THR A 403 -14.33 -3.69 -8.54
C THR A 403 -13.59 -2.41 -9.00
N PRO A 404 -14.23 -1.54 -9.80
CA PRO A 404 -13.63 -0.27 -10.21
C PRO A 404 -13.26 0.65 -9.04
N ALA A 405 -14.05 0.60 -7.95
CA ALA A 405 -13.80 1.39 -6.75
C ALA A 405 -12.51 0.94 -6.02
N GLU A 406 -12.25 -0.36 -5.97
CA GLU A 406 -11.03 -0.90 -5.37
C GLU A 406 -9.78 -0.55 -6.19
N LYS A 407 -9.92 -0.58 -7.52
CA LYS A 407 -8.86 -0.13 -8.43
C LYS A 407 -8.52 1.34 -8.25
N GLN A 408 -9.54 2.21 -8.29
CA GLN A 408 -9.37 3.64 -8.08
C GLN A 408 -8.76 3.97 -6.70
N PHE A 409 -9.15 3.23 -5.65
CA PHE A 409 -8.62 3.42 -4.30
C PHE A 409 -7.11 3.13 -4.22
N ALA A 410 -6.65 2.03 -4.83
CA ALA A 410 -5.23 1.71 -4.88
C ALA A 410 -4.42 2.67 -5.76
N GLU A 411 -4.95 3.06 -6.92
CA GLU A 411 -4.33 4.05 -7.81
C GLU A 411 -4.12 5.40 -7.11
N ALA A 412 -5.11 5.86 -6.33
CA ALA A 412 -5.00 7.09 -5.54
C ALA A 412 -3.88 7.00 -4.50
N GLN A 413 -3.78 5.87 -3.76
CA GLN A 413 -2.72 5.69 -2.78
C GLN A 413 -1.32 5.60 -3.40
N LEU A 414 -1.18 4.96 -4.56
CA LEU A 414 0.08 4.94 -5.28
C LEU A 414 0.48 6.35 -5.74
N ALA A 415 -0.45 7.11 -6.29
CA ALA A 415 -0.20 8.50 -6.72
C ALA A 415 0.21 9.40 -5.55
N ASP A 416 -0.50 9.32 -4.42
CA ASP A 416 -0.17 10.05 -3.20
C ASP A 416 1.17 9.60 -2.62
N GLY A 417 1.45 8.30 -2.59
CA GLY A 417 2.72 7.76 -2.13
C GLY A 417 3.91 8.18 -3.00
N PHE A 418 3.75 8.22 -4.33
CA PHE A 418 4.78 8.74 -5.23
C PHE A 418 5.03 10.24 -5.02
N LYS A 419 3.97 11.02 -4.78
CA LYS A 419 4.06 12.45 -4.44
C LYS A 419 4.77 12.66 -3.10
N ASP A 420 4.30 12.01 -2.04
CA ASP A 420 4.79 12.18 -0.67
C ASP A 420 6.24 11.70 -0.53
N GLN A 421 6.63 10.68 -1.30
CA GLN A 421 8.00 10.19 -1.33
C GLN A 421 8.82 10.79 -2.47
N ARG A 422 8.30 11.72 -3.28
CA ARG A 422 8.98 12.26 -4.48
C ARG A 422 9.65 11.19 -5.34
N VAL A 423 8.95 10.11 -5.67
CA VAL A 423 9.51 9.04 -6.51
C VAL A 423 9.49 9.51 -7.96
N LEU A 424 10.64 9.58 -8.64
CA LEU A 424 10.72 9.94 -10.07
C LEU A 424 10.80 8.71 -10.97
N ASP A 425 10.66 8.92 -12.28
CA ASP A 425 10.92 7.86 -13.25
C ASP A 425 12.32 7.25 -13.02
N ALA A 426 12.43 5.93 -13.13
CA ALA A 426 13.61 5.12 -12.81
C ALA A 426 14.05 5.09 -11.33
N ASP A 427 13.41 5.83 -10.41
CA ASP A 427 13.66 5.66 -8.98
C ASP A 427 13.21 4.26 -8.52
N LYS A 428 14.04 3.62 -7.70
CA LYS A 428 13.64 2.42 -6.97
C LYS A 428 12.84 2.79 -5.72
N PHE A 429 11.81 2.01 -5.41
CA PHE A 429 10.99 2.19 -4.22
C PHE A 429 10.60 0.85 -3.60
N GLU A 430 10.52 0.87 -2.27
CA GLU A 430 9.85 -0.15 -1.49
C GLU A 430 8.35 0.18 -1.41
N LEU A 431 7.50 -0.81 -1.58
CA LEU A 431 6.06 -0.74 -1.39
C LEU A 431 5.72 -1.44 -0.08
N THR A 432 5.36 -0.68 0.93
CA THR A 432 4.93 -1.23 2.22
C THR A 432 3.41 -1.29 2.27
N ILE A 433 2.87 -2.45 2.65
CA ILE A 433 1.43 -2.67 2.63
C ILE A 433 0.95 -3.03 4.04
N SER A 434 -0.13 -2.39 4.48
CA SER A 434 -0.84 -2.74 5.71
C SER A 434 -2.31 -3.01 5.41
N THR A 435 -2.71 -4.26 5.55
CA THR A 435 -4.10 -4.69 5.64
C THR A 435 -4.49 -4.85 7.12
N PRO A 436 -5.78 -4.95 7.47
CA PRO A 436 -6.15 -5.30 8.83
C PRO A 436 -5.71 -6.75 9.11
N ASP A 437 -5.18 -6.99 10.31
CA ASP A 437 -5.13 -8.33 10.90
C ASP A 437 -6.44 -8.50 11.69
N ALA A 438 -7.30 -9.45 11.33
CA ALA A 438 -8.47 -9.72 12.13
C ALA A 438 -8.05 -10.50 13.39
N GLY A 439 -8.62 -10.12 14.52
CA GLY A 439 -8.64 -10.98 15.69
C GLY A 439 -9.37 -12.31 15.42
N PRO A 440 -9.63 -13.12 16.44
CA PRO A 440 -10.25 -14.43 16.27
C PRO A 440 -11.57 -14.37 15.47
N GLN A 441 -11.76 -15.34 14.56
CA GLN A 441 -12.94 -15.54 13.72
C GLN A 441 -13.34 -17.02 13.66
N ALA A 442 -14.53 -17.29 13.10
CA ALA A 442 -15.04 -18.65 12.88
C ALA A 442 -14.01 -19.53 12.15
N SER A 443 -13.88 -20.79 12.56
CA SER A 443 -12.81 -21.68 12.05
C SER A 443 -12.88 -21.89 10.54
N CYS A 444 -14.08 -21.94 9.97
CA CYS A 444 -14.31 -22.14 8.55
C CYS A 444 -13.91 -20.92 7.72
N LEU A 445 -13.67 -19.75 8.33
CA LEU A 445 -13.17 -18.55 7.66
C LEU A 445 -11.64 -18.41 7.70
N ASN A 446 -10.94 -19.25 8.47
CA ASN A 446 -9.49 -19.12 8.63
C ASN A 446 -8.72 -19.54 7.36
N ASP A 447 -7.56 -18.91 7.16
CA ASP A 447 -6.55 -19.23 6.14
C ASP A 447 -5.78 -20.53 6.52
N PRO A 448 -5.58 -21.51 5.63
CA PRO A 448 -6.01 -21.55 4.23
C PRO A 448 -7.44 -22.00 4.03
N LEU A 449 -8.12 -21.27 3.13
CA LEU A 449 -9.43 -21.63 2.61
C LEU A 449 -9.41 -23.01 1.94
N PRO A 450 -10.54 -23.75 1.96
CA PRO A 450 -10.61 -25.02 1.25
C PRO A 450 -10.32 -24.85 -0.24
N GLN A 451 -9.47 -25.73 -0.77
CA GLN A 451 -9.11 -25.74 -2.19
C GLN A 451 -10.36 -25.77 -3.09
N GLY A 452 -10.41 -24.87 -4.08
CA GLY A 452 -11.53 -24.74 -5.01
C GLY A 452 -12.75 -23.98 -4.46
N ALA A 453 -12.65 -23.38 -3.27
CA ALA A 453 -13.66 -22.48 -2.76
C ALA A 453 -13.75 -21.18 -3.59
N LEU A 454 -14.95 -20.65 -3.70
CA LEU A 454 -15.27 -19.39 -4.38
C LEU A 454 -15.85 -18.40 -3.38
N PRO A 455 -15.60 -17.09 -3.55
CA PRO A 455 -16.08 -16.08 -2.61
C PRO A 455 -17.61 -15.96 -2.61
N ASN A 456 -18.16 -15.75 -1.41
CA ASN A 456 -19.58 -15.55 -1.15
C ASN A 456 -19.79 -14.54 -0.01
N GLY A 457 -19.74 -13.25 -0.34
CA GLY A 457 -19.76 -12.18 0.66
C GLY A 457 -18.52 -12.27 1.56
N ASN A 458 -18.70 -12.21 2.88
CA ASN A 458 -17.61 -12.38 3.85
C ASN A 458 -17.25 -13.84 4.17
N GLY A 459 -17.58 -14.77 3.27
CA GLY A 459 -17.25 -16.19 3.39
C GLY A 459 -17.11 -16.82 2.02
N TRP A 460 -17.37 -18.13 1.93
CA TRP A 460 -17.10 -18.89 0.71
C TRP A 460 -18.10 -20.02 0.49
N PHE A 461 -18.13 -20.54 -0.73
CA PHE A 461 -18.77 -21.81 -1.06
C PHE A 461 -17.89 -22.67 -1.96
N LYS A 462 -18.03 -23.98 -1.87
CA LYS A 462 -17.28 -24.97 -2.63
C LYS A 462 -18.22 -26.07 -3.08
N ASN A 463 -18.12 -26.44 -4.36
CA ASN A 463 -18.81 -27.60 -4.89
C ASN A 463 -17.77 -28.60 -5.37
N THR A 464 -17.98 -29.87 -5.03
CA THR A 464 -17.21 -31.00 -5.56
C THR A 464 -18.06 -31.77 -6.54
N THR A 465 -17.38 -32.43 -7.48
CA THR A 465 -18.02 -33.19 -8.54
C THR A 465 -17.34 -34.53 -8.72
N GLU A 466 -18.05 -35.45 -9.36
CA GLU A 466 -17.48 -36.71 -9.86
C GLU A 466 -17.93 -36.97 -11.30
N PRO A 467 -17.14 -37.70 -12.09
CA PRO A 467 -17.50 -38.01 -13.47
C PRO A 467 -18.68 -38.99 -13.53
N VAL A 468 -19.52 -38.81 -14.55
CA VAL A 468 -20.56 -39.78 -14.93
C VAL A 468 -20.44 -40.18 -16.40
N PRO A 469 -20.76 -41.44 -16.76
CA PRO A 469 -20.68 -41.90 -18.15
C PRO A 469 -21.56 -41.11 -19.12
N LEU A 470 -22.70 -40.58 -18.65
CA LEU A 470 -23.65 -39.80 -19.43
C LEU A 470 -24.15 -38.60 -18.62
N ILE A 471 -24.26 -37.42 -19.25
CA ILE A 471 -24.93 -36.25 -18.67
C ILE A 471 -26.43 -36.54 -18.48
N ASN A 472 -27.04 -37.21 -19.46
CA ASN A 472 -28.43 -37.65 -19.44
C ASN A 472 -28.50 -39.09 -19.96
N GLN A 473 -29.09 -40.00 -19.17
CA GLN A 473 -29.32 -41.40 -19.54
C GLN A 473 -30.31 -41.53 -20.72
N THR A 474 -31.27 -40.62 -20.81
CA THR A 474 -32.31 -40.56 -21.85
C THR A 474 -31.81 -39.98 -23.17
N VAL A 475 -30.66 -39.31 -23.16
CA VAL A 475 -30.04 -38.71 -24.35
C VAL A 475 -28.55 -39.06 -24.39
N PRO A 476 -28.18 -40.31 -24.74
CA PRO A 476 -26.79 -40.76 -24.72
C PRO A 476 -25.84 -39.95 -25.62
N SER A 477 -26.37 -39.30 -26.65
CA SER A 477 -25.61 -38.40 -27.54
C SER A 477 -25.04 -37.16 -26.82
N ASP A 478 -25.54 -36.82 -25.63
CA ASP A 478 -24.97 -35.76 -24.80
C ASP A 478 -23.58 -36.12 -24.23
N GLY A 479 -23.22 -37.41 -24.25
CA GLY A 479 -21.91 -37.89 -23.84
C GLY A 479 -21.65 -37.80 -22.32
N PRO A 480 -20.40 -38.04 -21.88
CA PRO A 480 -20.03 -38.04 -20.48
C PRO A 480 -20.05 -36.65 -19.85
N GLY A 481 -20.16 -36.62 -18.51
CA GLY A 481 -20.29 -35.39 -17.76
C GLY A 481 -19.76 -35.47 -16.34
N GLN A 482 -20.18 -34.51 -15.53
CA GLN A 482 -19.91 -34.46 -14.10
C GLN A 482 -21.20 -34.23 -13.33
N ARG A 483 -21.36 -34.88 -12.19
CA ARG A 483 -22.47 -34.62 -11.24
C ARG A 483 -21.93 -34.03 -9.93
N PRO A 484 -22.70 -33.21 -9.22
CA PRO A 484 -22.32 -32.72 -7.90
C PRO A 484 -22.21 -33.87 -6.88
N THR A 485 -21.24 -33.83 -5.97
CA THR A 485 -21.10 -34.82 -4.89
C THR A 485 -21.20 -34.21 -3.50
N GLN A 486 -20.80 -32.95 -3.35
CA GLN A 486 -20.97 -32.21 -2.11
C GLN A 486 -20.90 -30.71 -2.40
N ALA A 487 -21.76 -29.94 -1.72
CA ALA A 487 -21.68 -28.50 -1.64
C ALA A 487 -21.41 -28.09 -0.19
N GLN A 488 -20.45 -27.21 0.03
CA GLN A 488 -20.08 -26.65 1.33
C GLN A 488 -20.09 -25.14 1.25
N ALA A 489 -20.42 -24.47 2.34
CA ALA A 489 -20.25 -23.04 2.47
C ALA A 489 -19.91 -22.64 3.90
N CYS A 490 -19.13 -21.59 4.03
CA CYS A 490 -18.96 -20.85 5.28
C CYS A 490 -19.65 -19.50 5.09
N LEU A 491 -20.77 -19.31 5.79
CA LEU A 491 -21.72 -18.22 5.56
C LEU A 491 -21.63 -17.20 6.68
N GLY A 492 -21.17 -15.98 6.37
CA GLY A 492 -21.15 -14.87 7.30
C GLY A 492 -22.32 -13.90 7.09
N LYS A 493 -22.43 -12.87 7.92
CA LYS A 493 -23.51 -11.86 7.82
C LYS A 493 -23.57 -11.06 6.53
N LYS A 494 -22.45 -10.92 5.81
CA LYS A 494 -22.38 -10.16 4.56
C LYS A 494 -22.59 -11.05 3.33
N THR A 495 -23.02 -12.30 3.51
CA THR A 495 -23.46 -13.16 2.40
C THR A 495 -24.58 -12.46 1.62
N LYS A 496 -24.32 -12.22 0.33
CA LYS A 496 -25.29 -11.62 -0.59
C LYS A 496 -26.19 -12.70 -1.18
N GLU A 497 -27.30 -12.30 -1.79
CA GLU A 497 -28.07 -13.22 -2.61
C GLU A 497 -27.23 -13.70 -3.80
N GLY A 498 -27.30 -15.00 -4.09
CA GLY A 498 -26.59 -15.62 -5.19
C GLY A 498 -27.32 -15.46 -6.51
N THR A 499 -27.01 -16.33 -7.47
CA THR A 499 -27.44 -16.16 -8.86
C THR A 499 -28.56 -17.13 -9.25
N GLY A 500 -29.07 -16.99 -10.47
CA GLY A 500 -30.08 -17.90 -11.01
C GLY A 500 -29.53 -19.29 -11.35
N THR A 501 -30.26 -20.00 -12.19
CA THR A 501 -29.92 -21.37 -12.57
C THR A 501 -29.57 -21.46 -14.05
N ARG A 502 -28.51 -22.22 -14.38
CA ARG A 502 -28.14 -22.55 -15.75
C ARG A 502 -29.03 -23.68 -16.31
N LYS A 503 -29.32 -23.66 -17.61
CA LYS A 503 -30.25 -24.63 -18.22
C LYS A 503 -29.70 -26.06 -18.33
N ASP A 504 -28.42 -26.23 -18.61
CA ASP A 504 -27.71 -27.50 -18.89
C ASP A 504 -27.00 -28.08 -17.65
N ILE A 505 -27.80 -28.63 -16.73
CA ILE A 505 -27.30 -29.42 -15.59
C ILE A 505 -27.45 -30.92 -15.85
N THR A 506 -26.59 -31.72 -15.23
CA THR A 506 -26.61 -33.19 -15.33
C THR A 506 -27.92 -33.76 -14.79
N GLY A 507 -28.52 -34.68 -15.56
CA GLY A 507 -29.77 -35.35 -15.23
C GLY A 507 -31.05 -34.55 -15.50
N LEU A 508 -30.98 -33.32 -16.03
CA LEU A 508 -32.20 -32.53 -16.22
C LEU A 508 -33.13 -33.13 -17.27
N LYS A 509 -32.60 -33.59 -18.41
CA LYS A 509 -33.44 -34.21 -19.45
C LYS A 509 -34.02 -35.53 -18.97
N ASP A 510 -33.28 -36.25 -18.12
CA ASP A 510 -33.77 -37.46 -17.46
C ASP A 510 -34.96 -37.15 -16.55
N ALA A 511 -34.91 -36.04 -15.81
CA ALA A 511 -35.99 -35.59 -14.95
C ALA A 511 -37.23 -35.19 -15.76
N GLU A 512 -37.04 -34.47 -16.87
CA GLU A 512 -38.10 -34.08 -17.80
C GLU A 512 -38.76 -35.31 -18.45
N ALA A 513 -37.96 -36.30 -18.84
CA ALA A 513 -38.46 -37.57 -19.38
C ALA A 513 -39.24 -38.37 -18.34
N PHE A 514 -38.77 -38.43 -17.09
CA PHE A 514 -39.49 -39.07 -15.99
C PHE A 514 -40.83 -38.39 -15.72
N GLN A 515 -40.85 -37.06 -15.69
CA GLN A 515 -42.08 -36.28 -15.55
C GLN A 515 -43.08 -36.58 -16.68
N ALA A 516 -42.63 -36.57 -17.93
CA ALA A 516 -43.46 -36.87 -19.09
C ALA A 516 -44.03 -38.30 -19.03
N ALA A 517 -43.21 -39.29 -18.67
CA ALA A 517 -43.62 -40.69 -18.57
C ALA A 517 -44.71 -40.94 -17.51
N ASN A 518 -44.77 -40.09 -16.47
CA ASN A 518 -45.76 -40.21 -15.40
C ASN A 518 -46.93 -39.22 -15.52
N GLY A 519 -47.00 -38.44 -16.62
CA GLY A 519 -48.12 -37.54 -16.89
C GLY A 519 -48.28 -36.40 -15.89
N PHE A 520 -47.19 -35.95 -15.25
CA PHE A 520 -47.26 -34.85 -14.29
C PHE A 520 -47.28 -33.48 -14.98
N ALA A 521 -48.06 -32.54 -14.43
CA ALA A 521 -48.17 -31.17 -14.95
C ALA A 521 -47.09 -30.22 -14.39
N ASP A 522 -46.53 -30.54 -13.22
CA ASP A 522 -45.43 -29.81 -12.60
C ASP A 522 -44.09 -30.21 -13.21
N SER A 523 -43.34 -29.24 -13.72
CA SER A 523 -42.00 -29.49 -14.27
C SER A 523 -40.96 -29.67 -13.15
N PRO A 524 -39.98 -30.57 -13.33
CA PRO A 524 -38.80 -30.60 -12.47
C PRO A 524 -38.06 -29.25 -12.56
N VAL A 525 -37.42 -28.88 -11.46
CA VAL A 525 -36.68 -27.63 -11.33
C VAL A 525 -35.22 -27.91 -11.01
N ARG A 526 -34.43 -26.84 -10.97
CA ARG A 526 -33.01 -26.86 -10.67
C ARG A 526 -32.84 -26.41 -9.23
N CYS A 527 -32.72 -27.37 -8.32
CA CYS A 527 -32.50 -27.09 -6.90
C CYS A 527 -31.06 -26.65 -6.70
N HIS A 528 -30.90 -25.58 -5.93
CA HIS A 528 -29.62 -25.17 -5.39
C HIS A 528 -29.22 -26.10 -4.24
N LEU A 529 -27.96 -26.51 -4.14
CA LEU A 529 -27.43 -27.25 -2.98
C LEU A 529 -27.10 -26.26 -1.85
N ILE A 530 -26.34 -25.22 -2.13
CA ILE A 530 -26.32 -23.98 -1.34
C ILE A 530 -27.37 -23.06 -1.92
N ALA A 531 -28.40 -22.71 -1.15
CA ALA A 531 -29.53 -21.91 -1.63
C ALA A 531 -29.11 -20.55 -2.21
N LYS A 532 -29.84 -20.08 -3.22
CA LYS A 532 -29.66 -18.72 -3.77
C LYS A 532 -29.74 -17.64 -2.68
N VAL A 533 -30.67 -17.75 -1.74
CA VAL A 533 -30.81 -16.79 -0.63
C VAL A 533 -29.64 -16.80 0.36
N LEU A 534 -28.83 -17.87 0.34
CA LEU A 534 -27.60 -18.05 1.12
C LEU A 534 -26.34 -17.78 0.25
N GLY A 535 -26.50 -17.11 -0.88
CA GLY A 535 -25.39 -16.77 -1.77
C GLY A 535 -24.94 -17.88 -2.71
N GLY A 536 -25.69 -18.97 -2.78
CA GLY A 536 -25.46 -20.03 -3.75
C GLY A 536 -25.59 -19.57 -5.20
N LYS A 537 -24.61 -19.94 -6.02
CA LYS A 537 -24.51 -19.53 -7.43
C LYS A 537 -24.73 -20.72 -8.34
N GLY A 538 -25.31 -20.50 -9.52
CA GLY A 538 -25.67 -21.60 -10.43
C GLY A 538 -25.76 -21.23 -11.91
N THR A 539 -25.35 -20.02 -12.32
CA THR A 539 -25.55 -19.56 -13.71
C THR A 539 -24.39 -19.85 -14.64
N SER A 540 -23.15 -19.88 -14.13
CA SER A 540 -21.97 -20.08 -14.96
C SER A 540 -21.62 -21.56 -15.14
N ARG A 541 -20.69 -21.85 -16.06
CA ARG A 541 -20.17 -23.23 -16.26
C ARG A 541 -19.51 -23.78 -14.99
N ARG A 542 -18.94 -22.91 -14.16
CA ARG A 542 -18.23 -23.25 -12.92
C ARG A 542 -19.19 -23.47 -11.75
N THR A 543 -20.20 -22.62 -11.63
CA THR A 543 -21.13 -22.65 -10.49
C THR A 543 -22.32 -23.58 -10.68
N LYS A 544 -22.59 -24.07 -11.91
CA LYS A 544 -23.70 -24.99 -12.18
C LYS A 544 -23.69 -26.29 -11.37
N PHE A 545 -22.55 -26.66 -10.78
CA PHE A 545 -22.43 -27.83 -9.90
C PHE A 545 -23.00 -27.60 -8.50
N ASN A 546 -23.48 -26.40 -8.21
CA ASN A 546 -24.37 -26.15 -7.08
C ASN A 546 -25.83 -26.56 -7.38
N LEU A 547 -26.11 -27.17 -8.53
CA LEU A 547 -27.47 -27.47 -8.98
C LEU A 547 -27.70 -28.96 -9.19
N VAL A 548 -28.87 -29.45 -8.79
CA VAL A 548 -29.37 -30.80 -9.11
C VAL A 548 -30.82 -30.75 -9.63
N PRO A 549 -31.25 -31.68 -10.50
CA PRO A 549 -32.65 -31.83 -10.86
C PRO A 549 -33.47 -32.28 -9.65
N CYS A 550 -34.62 -31.67 -9.44
CA CYS A 550 -35.46 -31.96 -8.29
C CYS A 550 -36.93 -31.57 -8.49
N TRP A 551 -37.78 -32.02 -7.58
CA TRP A 551 -39.16 -31.55 -7.50
C TRP A 551 -39.25 -30.16 -6.86
N GLN A 552 -40.01 -29.25 -7.48
CA GLN A 552 -40.30 -27.93 -6.92
C GLN A 552 -41.04 -28.04 -5.58
N VAL A 553 -42.08 -28.86 -5.51
CA VAL A 553 -42.78 -29.17 -4.26
C VAL A 553 -42.39 -30.59 -3.86
N GLY A 554 -41.76 -30.75 -2.70
CA GLY A 554 -41.06 -31.97 -2.27
C GLY A 554 -39.68 -31.62 -1.76
N MET A 555 -38.64 -31.84 -2.58
CA MET A 555 -37.26 -31.57 -2.19
C MET A 555 -36.94 -30.07 -2.08
N ASN A 556 -37.29 -29.25 -3.10
CA ASN A 556 -36.94 -27.82 -3.11
C ASN A 556 -37.72 -27.03 -2.05
N THR A 557 -39.04 -27.14 -2.10
CA THR A 557 -39.97 -26.42 -1.22
C THR A 557 -41.02 -27.37 -0.62
N GLY A 558 -41.66 -26.96 0.47
CA GLY A 558 -42.57 -27.82 1.26
C GLY A 558 -42.08 -27.97 2.69
N THR A 559 -42.66 -28.89 3.46
CA THR A 559 -42.25 -29.16 4.85
C THR A 559 -42.28 -30.67 5.15
N PRO A 560 -41.16 -31.27 5.60
CA PRO A 560 -39.80 -30.75 5.52
C PRO A 560 -39.30 -30.72 4.05
N SER A 561 -38.53 -29.71 3.69
CA SER A 561 -37.83 -29.58 2.40
C SER A 561 -36.48 -28.89 2.61
N MET A 562 -35.66 -28.74 1.57
CA MET A 562 -34.41 -27.97 1.67
C MET A 562 -34.69 -26.56 2.22
N ARG A 563 -35.76 -25.93 1.71
CA ARG A 563 -36.19 -24.60 2.17
C ARG A 563 -36.43 -24.51 3.69
N THR A 564 -36.92 -25.58 4.32
CA THR A 564 -37.16 -25.60 5.77
C THR A 564 -35.89 -25.31 6.57
N TYR A 565 -34.76 -25.91 6.17
CA TYR A 565 -33.48 -25.76 6.86
C TYR A 565 -32.71 -24.53 6.38
N GLU A 566 -32.83 -24.19 5.09
CA GLU A 566 -32.26 -22.96 4.54
C GLU A 566 -32.79 -21.71 5.24
N THR A 567 -34.10 -21.67 5.57
CA THR A 567 -34.69 -20.55 6.31
C THR A 567 -34.07 -20.37 7.70
N MET A 568 -33.61 -21.44 8.37
CA MET A 568 -32.92 -21.33 9.66
C MET A 568 -31.59 -20.58 9.52
N ALA A 569 -30.80 -20.90 8.51
CA ALA A 569 -29.54 -20.20 8.23
C ALA A 569 -29.78 -18.77 7.72
N GLU A 570 -30.76 -18.58 6.84
CA GLU A 570 -31.13 -17.29 6.29
C GLU A 570 -31.53 -16.29 7.39
N ASP A 571 -32.32 -16.73 8.37
CA ASP A 571 -32.76 -15.88 9.47
C ASP A 571 -31.59 -15.35 10.31
N LEU A 572 -30.54 -16.15 10.51
CA LEU A 572 -29.34 -15.74 11.26
C LEU A 572 -28.46 -14.79 10.44
N ILE A 573 -28.24 -15.10 9.16
CA ILE A 573 -27.40 -14.30 8.26
C ILE A 573 -28.01 -12.94 8.00
N LYS A 574 -29.31 -12.88 7.70
CA LYS A 574 -30.05 -11.63 7.43
C LYS A 574 -30.40 -10.85 8.70
N GLY A 575 -30.13 -11.41 9.88
CA GLY A 575 -30.40 -10.77 11.16
C GLY A 575 -31.88 -10.73 11.54
N ASN A 576 -32.73 -11.54 10.91
CA ASN A 576 -34.13 -11.73 11.33
C ASN A 576 -34.20 -12.40 12.71
N LYS A 577 -33.18 -13.18 13.06
CA LYS A 577 -32.96 -13.72 14.40
C LYS A 577 -31.61 -13.26 14.93
N PRO A 578 -31.53 -12.76 16.18
CA PRO A 578 -30.25 -12.54 16.82
C PRO A 578 -29.56 -13.89 17.02
N GLY A 579 -28.23 -13.92 16.97
CA GLY A 579 -27.50 -15.16 17.24
C GLY A 579 -26.25 -15.39 16.43
N LEU A 580 -25.93 -14.55 15.44
CA LEU A 580 -24.63 -14.57 14.75
C LEU A 580 -23.85 -13.30 15.11
N GLY A 581 -22.59 -13.40 15.53
CA GLY A 581 -21.67 -12.27 15.70
C GLY A 581 -21.18 -11.72 14.35
N THR A 582 -20.35 -10.66 14.39
CA THR A 582 -19.70 -10.14 13.17
C THR A 582 -18.64 -11.09 12.62
N ASN A 583 -17.95 -11.81 13.51
CA ASN A 583 -16.87 -12.73 13.18
C ASN A 583 -17.27 -14.21 13.27
N ASP A 584 -18.56 -14.48 13.52
CA ASP A 584 -19.12 -15.83 13.51
C ASP A 584 -19.52 -16.20 12.07
N ALA A 585 -19.66 -17.49 11.81
CA ALA A 585 -20.14 -18.00 10.52
C ALA A 585 -20.99 -19.26 10.72
N ILE A 586 -21.77 -19.61 9.71
CA ILE A 586 -22.46 -20.90 9.61
C ILE A 586 -21.67 -21.76 8.64
N PHE A 587 -21.13 -22.88 9.12
CA PHE A 587 -20.67 -23.94 8.24
C PHE A 587 -21.89 -24.74 7.79
N TYR A 588 -22.10 -24.83 6.48
CA TYR A 588 -23.29 -25.41 5.87
C TYR A 588 -22.87 -26.41 4.81
N GLN A 589 -23.41 -27.63 4.84
CA GLN A 589 -23.07 -28.69 3.90
C GLN A 589 -24.31 -29.41 3.37
N VAL A 590 -24.26 -29.74 2.08
CA VAL A 590 -25.26 -30.56 1.39
C VAL A 590 -24.58 -31.62 0.55
N THR A 591 -24.98 -32.88 0.74
CA THR A 591 -24.44 -34.04 0.03
C THR A 591 -25.58 -34.76 -0.72
N PRO A 592 -25.65 -34.66 -2.06
CA PRO A 592 -26.58 -35.45 -2.85
C PRO A 592 -26.32 -36.95 -2.72
N ALA A 593 -27.38 -37.73 -2.55
CA ALA A 593 -27.32 -39.19 -2.52
C ALA A 593 -27.76 -39.74 -3.88
N TYR A 594 -26.95 -40.61 -4.48
CA TYR A 594 -27.23 -41.24 -5.77
C TYR A 594 -27.46 -42.74 -5.60
N LYS A 595 -28.35 -43.31 -6.40
CA LYS A 595 -28.68 -44.74 -6.35
C LYS A 595 -27.49 -45.62 -6.72
N ASN A 596 -26.68 -45.20 -7.71
CA ASN A 596 -25.47 -45.90 -8.13
C ASN A 596 -24.52 -44.96 -8.91
N ALA A 597 -23.39 -45.50 -9.39
CA ALA A 597 -22.38 -44.76 -10.14
C ALA A 597 -22.88 -44.13 -11.46
N ASN A 598 -23.97 -44.64 -12.03
CA ASN A 598 -24.52 -44.13 -13.29
C ASN A 598 -25.65 -43.11 -13.09
N SER A 599 -26.18 -42.96 -11.87
CA SER A 599 -27.29 -42.04 -11.60
C SER A 599 -26.94 -40.58 -11.93
N THR A 600 -27.75 -39.93 -12.75
CA THR A 600 -27.58 -38.51 -13.10
C THR A 600 -28.38 -37.58 -12.18
N ILE A 601 -29.42 -38.11 -11.53
CA ILE A 601 -30.31 -37.43 -10.60
C ILE A 601 -30.16 -38.04 -9.20
N PRO A 602 -30.06 -37.24 -8.12
CA PRO A 602 -29.99 -37.77 -6.77
C PRO A 602 -31.36 -38.27 -6.30
N VAL A 603 -31.35 -39.35 -5.50
CA VAL A 603 -32.55 -39.86 -4.81
C VAL A 603 -32.96 -39.00 -3.61
N GLY A 604 -32.09 -38.08 -3.20
CA GLY A 604 -32.31 -37.13 -2.12
C GLY A 604 -31.01 -36.40 -1.77
N VAL A 605 -31.04 -35.55 -0.76
CA VAL A 605 -29.87 -34.85 -0.24
C VAL A 605 -29.77 -35.03 1.27
N THR A 606 -28.56 -35.10 1.80
CA THR A 606 -28.30 -34.97 3.23
C THR A 606 -27.76 -33.57 3.50
N MET A 607 -28.34 -32.84 4.45
CA MET A 607 -27.94 -31.49 4.82
C MET A 607 -27.50 -31.46 6.29
N ASN A 608 -26.52 -30.63 6.62
CA ASN A 608 -26.21 -30.27 8.00
C ASN A 608 -25.70 -28.83 8.08
N ALA A 609 -25.82 -28.21 9.26
CA ALA A 609 -25.19 -26.94 9.52
C ALA A 609 -24.89 -26.72 11.01
N HIS A 610 -23.80 -26.02 11.28
CA HIS A 610 -23.43 -25.57 12.62
C HIS A 610 -22.90 -24.13 12.57
N ILE A 611 -23.14 -23.38 13.65
CA ILE A 611 -22.59 -22.06 13.88
C ILE A 611 -21.19 -22.24 14.46
N GLU A 612 -20.21 -21.63 13.81
CA GLU A 612 -18.85 -21.51 14.32
C GLU A 612 -18.64 -20.10 14.85
N ARG A 613 -18.24 -20.01 16.12
CA ARG A 613 -18.05 -18.75 16.82
C ARG A 613 -16.61 -18.28 16.71
N ALA A 614 -16.43 -16.97 16.73
CA ALA A 614 -15.10 -16.35 16.80
C ALA A 614 -14.27 -16.86 17.99
N ASN A 615 -14.89 -17.17 19.12
CA ASN A 615 -14.20 -17.70 20.31
C ASN A 615 -13.80 -19.19 20.18
N GLY A 616 -13.99 -19.82 19.02
CA GLY A 616 -13.65 -21.22 18.76
C GLY A 616 -14.71 -22.24 19.19
N THR A 617 -15.87 -21.80 19.69
CA THR A 617 -16.98 -22.71 20.02
C THR A 617 -17.87 -23.02 18.81
N THR A 618 -18.53 -24.17 18.85
CA THR A 618 -19.44 -24.63 17.79
C THR A 618 -20.81 -24.96 18.38
N GLU A 619 -21.88 -24.57 17.68
CA GLU A 619 -23.27 -24.81 18.05
C GLU A 619 -24.01 -25.42 16.86
N GLU A 620 -24.70 -26.55 17.06
CA GLU A 620 -25.48 -27.17 15.98
C GLU A 620 -26.67 -26.27 15.60
N LEU A 621 -26.82 -25.96 14.31
CA LEU A 621 -27.99 -25.25 13.79
C LEU A 621 -29.09 -26.24 13.41
N PHE A 622 -28.71 -27.29 12.70
CA PHE A 622 -29.53 -28.48 12.49
C PHE A 622 -28.63 -29.70 12.21
N PRO A 623 -29.04 -30.91 12.64
CA PRO A 623 -28.24 -32.13 12.50
C PRO A 623 -28.22 -32.62 11.05
N ASN A 624 -27.64 -33.81 10.81
CA ASN A 624 -27.76 -34.49 9.53
C ASN A 624 -29.23 -34.82 9.22
N VAL A 625 -29.82 -34.11 8.26
CA VAL A 625 -31.20 -34.28 7.81
C VAL A 625 -31.24 -34.79 6.37
N TYR A 626 -31.95 -35.89 6.14
CA TYR A 626 -32.13 -36.44 4.80
C TYR A 626 -33.44 -35.97 4.18
N ILE A 627 -33.38 -35.46 2.96
CA ILE A 627 -34.53 -34.93 2.22
C ILE A 627 -34.68 -35.73 0.92
N PRO A 628 -35.70 -36.57 0.80
CA PRO A 628 -35.90 -37.38 -0.40
C PRO A 628 -36.27 -36.50 -1.60
N ASN A 629 -35.80 -36.89 -2.79
CA ASN A 629 -36.15 -36.23 -4.06
C ASN A 629 -37.50 -36.71 -4.59
N THR A 630 -38.52 -36.69 -3.75
CA THR A 630 -39.88 -37.20 -4.06
C THR A 630 -40.82 -36.06 -4.37
N ARG A 631 -41.87 -36.36 -5.14
CA ARG A 631 -42.90 -35.39 -5.48
C ARG A 631 -43.74 -35.16 -4.24
N GLN A 632 -43.75 -33.93 -3.74
CA GLN A 632 -44.27 -33.60 -2.41
C GLN A 632 -43.60 -34.46 -1.32
N ASN A 633 -44.16 -34.49 -0.11
CA ASN A 633 -43.67 -35.36 0.97
C ASN A 633 -44.39 -36.73 0.99
N THR A 634 -44.60 -37.31 -0.19
CA THR A 634 -45.38 -38.57 -0.35
C THR A 634 -44.52 -39.83 -0.32
N LEU A 635 -43.19 -39.68 -0.41
CA LEU A 635 -42.22 -40.76 -0.66
C LEU A 635 -42.43 -41.53 -1.98
N GLN A 636 -43.40 -41.11 -2.80
CA GLN A 636 -43.66 -41.64 -4.13
C GLN A 636 -42.99 -40.78 -5.19
N TYR A 637 -42.77 -41.36 -6.38
CA TYR A 637 -42.25 -40.65 -7.55
C TYR A 637 -40.91 -39.96 -7.27
N ASN A 638 -39.97 -40.70 -6.71
CA ASN A 638 -38.61 -40.23 -6.49
C ASN A 638 -37.92 -40.03 -7.85
N LEU A 639 -37.44 -38.81 -8.10
CA LEU A 639 -36.81 -38.40 -9.35
C LEU A 639 -35.49 -39.11 -9.63
N GLY A 640 -34.78 -39.59 -8.61
CA GLY A 640 -33.49 -40.28 -8.74
C GLY A 640 -33.56 -41.80 -8.82
N ASN A 641 -34.77 -42.39 -8.79
CA ASN A 641 -34.97 -43.84 -8.67
C ASN A 641 -35.09 -44.57 -10.00
#